data_AF-A0A662GYQ0-F1
#
_entry.id   AF-A0A662GYQ0-F1
#
_cell.length_a   1.000
_cell.length_b   1.000
_cell.length_c   1.000
_cell.angle_alpha   90.00
_cell.angle_beta   90.00
_cell.angle_gamma   90.00
#
_symmetry.space_group_name_H-M   'P 1'
#
loop_
_entity.id
_entity.type
_entity.pdbx_description
1 polymer ?
#
loop_
_entity_poly.entity_id
_entity_poly.type
_entity_poly.pdbx_seq_one_letter_code
_entity_poly.pdbx_strand_id
1 'polypeptide(L)'
;MKRQLFILAILLTALLIPSLAHASPGGEVYYAKVDYVVSSKFTVNLNFQENDVKEVAAPPPPAGYKLAYMEITIAEGIPGDLVAIKFDRKIENNGAVTSLVSFDGYIKLAYGGKGNLTVSAELKCSYVKTEWKAIPSNGRVIVDVYPPDEPFSLENLTVRISVDNYAPYIIGDVRSPSGESILAPEFQEMLHPDAVKADLKNLELNFEYGLEDGSYEVIFKYGEEYELPNVFLAKEVEFYNGTINAFETKTFTASVASDWTTIGYIVVLYSLHPASGGKTEVHVEAGMADYVYFEDKIIRIEGVSYLIPPLNFELWVKAYIVYGSWFKVVNRFKKPVSILYAPVTIKKVGEWTRQGVKIRVSESDIKDSTYAYLVVQLPSYGRIKNVITPGGGALGEYKDSLLPWSSTVRAISVADRQAYIQVKNGEAFEVGTYFIEVEWSPIQIRAVDADGKPLRNAVVRLKGPIELEGETNEDGITELLVYHPGVYEVNVVYKSVHVGEIKLFTITNTVIEIECRVYSLEIETVDVWGNALSGTEIVVRTKAGKTVFSGETNEGGLLKIEQIPGGEYDIEAYYKRIKTDFSETVYSSKRLKLELDVVFEIPFLGIPLSKLESAVATVSTVGLGFASFLVSRRKRKREEEGLIELETFE
;
A
#
# COMPACT_ATOMS: atom_id res chain seq x y z
N MET A 1 42.96 -36.35 -43.44
CA MET A 1 42.65 -37.72 -43.90
C MET A 1 42.28 -38.57 -42.68
N LYS A 2 41.05 -39.08 -42.63
CA LYS A 2 40.46 -40.11 -41.72
C LYS A 2 40.31 -39.72 -40.22
N ARG A 3 39.11 -39.41 -39.72
CA ARG A 3 37.92 -40.25 -39.35
C ARG A 3 38.18 -41.24 -38.20
N GLN A 4 37.53 -41.00 -37.05
CA GLN A 4 36.64 -41.88 -36.24
C GLN A 4 36.60 -41.32 -34.80
N LEU A 5 35.58 -40.58 -34.36
CA LEU A 5 34.28 -41.02 -33.81
C LEU A 5 34.39 -42.24 -32.86
N PHE A 6 34.22 -42.02 -31.55
CA PHE A 6 33.17 -42.68 -30.73
C PHE A 6 33.10 -42.06 -29.31
N ILE A 7 31.98 -41.36 -29.06
CA ILE A 7 31.10 -41.39 -27.87
C ILE A 7 31.73 -41.27 -26.47
N LEU A 8 31.53 -40.10 -25.83
CA LEU A 8 30.95 -40.03 -24.48
C LEU A 8 30.19 -38.71 -24.33
N ALA A 9 28.87 -38.77 -24.55
CA ALA A 9 27.96 -37.68 -24.22
C ALA A 9 27.69 -37.73 -22.71
N ILE A 10 28.37 -36.88 -21.94
CA ILE A 10 27.91 -36.53 -20.59
C ILE A 10 27.12 -35.23 -20.74
N LEU A 11 25.81 -35.41 -20.67
CA LEU A 11 24.79 -34.38 -20.61
C LEU A 11 25.02 -33.55 -19.34
N LEU A 12 25.74 -32.43 -19.46
CA LEU A 12 25.77 -31.40 -18.41
C LEU A 12 24.58 -30.47 -18.63
N THR A 13 23.37 -31.00 -18.45
CA THR A 13 22.22 -30.14 -18.14
C THR A 13 22.45 -29.60 -16.74
N ALA A 14 23.03 -28.41 -16.66
CA ALA A 14 22.89 -27.57 -15.50
C ALA A 14 21.39 -27.34 -15.31
N LEU A 15 20.80 -28.10 -14.39
CA LEU A 15 19.56 -27.72 -13.72
C LEU A 15 19.86 -26.41 -12.99
N LEU A 16 19.69 -25.30 -13.71
CA LEU A 16 19.25 -24.05 -13.10
C LEU A 16 17.87 -24.36 -12.53
N ILE A 17 17.85 -24.91 -11.31
CA ILE A 17 16.68 -24.79 -10.47
C ILE A 17 16.57 -23.28 -10.23
N PRO A 18 15.56 -22.59 -10.78
CA PRO A 18 15.28 -21.26 -10.27
C PRO A 18 15.05 -21.47 -8.79
N SER A 19 15.88 -20.84 -7.96
CA SER A 19 15.51 -20.63 -6.57
C SER A 19 14.12 -20.03 -6.63
N LEU A 20 13.11 -20.81 -6.23
CA LEU A 20 11.81 -20.29 -5.85
C LEU A 20 12.09 -19.36 -4.67
N ALA A 21 12.45 -18.11 -5.00
CA ALA A 21 12.22 -17.00 -4.12
C ALA A 21 10.72 -17.08 -3.86
N HIS A 22 10.38 -17.58 -2.67
CA HIS A 22 9.03 -17.42 -2.16
C HIS A 22 8.83 -15.91 -2.16
N ALA A 23 7.95 -15.44 -3.05
CA ALA A 23 7.49 -14.08 -3.03
C ALA A 23 6.71 -13.95 -1.71
N SER A 24 7.39 -13.43 -0.67
CA SER A 24 6.70 -12.91 0.49
C SER A 24 5.69 -11.88 -0.01
N PRO A 25 4.41 -11.95 0.36
CA PRO A 25 3.46 -10.89 0.02
C PRO A 25 3.94 -9.62 0.72
N GLY A 26 4.36 -8.61 -0.04
CA GLY A 26 4.74 -7.30 0.50
C GLY A 26 6.16 -7.25 1.08
N GLY A 27 7.19 -7.42 0.24
CA GLY A 27 8.57 -7.12 0.61
C GLY A 27 8.76 -5.63 0.93
N GLU A 28 9.79 -5.35 1.73
CA GLU A 28 10.29 -4.07 2.26
C GLU A 28 10.51 -2.96 1.20
N VAL A 29 9.46 -2.55 0.49
CA VAL A 29 9.56 -1.68 -0.69
C VAL A 29 8.33 -0.78 -0.75
N TYR A 30 8.52 0.46 -1.20
CA TYR A 30 7.41 1.34 -1.55
C TYR A 30 6.78 0.91 -2.89
N TYR A 31 5.50 1.17 -3.05
CA TYR A 31 4.78 0.86 -4.30
C TYR A 31 4.24 2.12 -4.95
N ALA A 32 4.35 2.18 -6.27
CA ALA A 32 3.58 3.10 -7.09
C ALA A 32 2.22 2.47 -7.41
N LYS A 33 1.15 3.23 -7.22
CA LYS A 33 -0.20 2.87 -7.67
C LYS A 33 -0.36 3.30 -9.12
N VAL A 34 -0.76 2.37 -9.98
CA VAL A 34 -1.02 2.60 -11.40
C VAL A 34 -2.51 2.35 -11.65
N ASP A 35 -3.25 3.42 -11.91
CA ASP A 35 -4.67 3.38 -12.26
C ASP A 35 -4.82 3.56 -13.77
N TYR A 36 -5.29 2.52 -14.45
CA TYR A 36 -5.77 2.60 -15.82
C TYR A 36 -7.23 3.01 -15.77
N VAL A 37 -7.55 4.22 -16.24
CA VAL A 37 -8.88 4.81 -16.18
C VAL A 37 -9.46 4.88 -17.58
N VAL A 38 -10.54 4.16 -17.82
CA VAL A 38 -11.28 4.19 -19.08
C VAL A 38 -12.53 5.04 -18.90
N SER A 39 -12.70 6.06 -19.73
CA SER A 39 -13.84 7.00 -19.66
C SER A 39 -14.64 7.05 -20.94
N SER A 40 -15.96 7.13 -20.81
CA SER A 40 -16.91 7.37 -21.91
C SER A 40 -17.86 8.51 -21.58
N LYS A 41 -18.24 9.28 -22.59
CA LYS A 41 -19.23 10.35 -22.50
C LYS A 41 -20.40 10.05 -23.44
N PHE A 42 -21.61 10.28 -22.97
CA PHE A 42 -22.84 10.07 -23.74
C PHE A 42 -23.78 11.25 -23.55
N THR A 43 -24.47 11.68 -24.59
CA THR A 43 -25.62 12.57 -24.44
C THR A 43 -26.86 11.76 -24.07
N VAL A 44 -27.51 12.11 -22.96
CA VAL A 44 -28.75 11.48 -22.49
C VAL A 44 -29.88 12.50 -22.41
N ASN A 45 -31.07 12.11 -22.87
CA ASN A 45 -32.27 12.94 -22.77
C ASN A 45 -33.19 12.40 -21.67
N LEU A 46 -33.32 13.15 -20.59
CA LEU A 46 -34.11 12.81 -19.42
C LEU A 46 -35.50 13.43 -19.55
N ASN A 47 -36.48 12.60 -19.92
CA ASN A 47 -37.87 13.03 -20.11
C ASN A 47 -38.70 12.77 -18.85
N PHE A 48 -39.16 13.78 -18.15
CA PHE A 48 -39.99 13.65 -16.94
C PHE A 48 -41.45 13.97 -17.25
N GLN A 49 -42.36 13.21 -16.66
CA GLN A 49 -43.77 13.58 -16.51
C GLN A 49 -43.99 14.27 -15.16
N GLU A 50 -45.14 14.93 -14.98
CA GLU A 50 -45.50 15.57 -13.72
C GLU A 50 -45.39 14.59 -12.53
N ASN A 51 -44.61 14.97 -11.51
CA ASN A 51 -44.28 14.16 -10.32
C ASN A 51 -43.52 12.85 -10.58
N ASP A 52 -42.81 12.74 -11.71
CA ASP A 52 -42.01 11.56 -12.08
C ASP A 52 -40.68 11.50 -11.30
N VAL A 53 -40.18 10.28 -11.12
CA VAL A 53 -38.87 9.99 -10.52
C VAL A 53 -38.08 9.11 -11.47
N LYS A 54 -36.88 9.56 -11.85
CA LYS A 54 -35.99 8.79 -12.72
C LYS A 54 -34.70 8.42 -12.02
N GLU A 55 -34.27 7.20 -12.30
CA GLU A 55 -32.96 6.69 -11.96
C GLU A 55 -32.13 6.59 -13.24
N VAL A 56 -30.92 7.13 -13.20
CA VAL A 56 -29.91 6.97 -14.24
C VAL A 56 -28.83 6.07 -13.66
N ALA A 57 -28.49 5.00 -14.39
CA ALA A 57 -27.51 4.02 -13.97
C ALA A 57 -26.30 4.04 -14.90
N ALA A 58 -25.11 3.79 -14.34
CA ALA A 58 -23.91 3.59 -15.13
C ALA A 58 -24.00 2.28 -15.94
N PRO A 59 -23.48 2.24 -17.18
CA PRO A 59 -23.28 0.99 -17.90
C PRO A 59 -22.34 0.04 -17.12
N PRO A 60 -22.41 -1.29 -17.38
CA PRO A 60 -21.51 -2.24 -16.74
C PRO A 60 -20.04 -1.94 -17.08
N PRO A 61 -19.09 -2.18 -16.14
CA PRO A 61 -17.68 -1.94 -16.38
C PRO A 61 -17.10 -2.94 -17.41
N PRO A 62 -16.03 -2.56 -18.14
CA PRO A 62 -15.21 -3.49 -18.90
C PRO A 62 -14.61 -4.60 -18.03
N ALA A 63 -14.17 -5.70 -18.65
CA ALA A 63 -13.54 -6.81 -17.95
C ALA A 63 -12.31 -6.36 -17.15
N GLY A 64 -12.26 -6.68 -15.85
CA GLY A 64 -11.15 -6.32 -14.96
C GLY A 64 -11.17 -4.87 -14.43
N TYR A 65 -12.11 -4.04 -14.89
CA TYR A 65 -12.32 -2.69 -14.38
C TYR A 65 -13.47 -2.66 -13.36
N LYS A 66 -13.43 -1.66 -12.49
CA LYS A 66 -14.53 -1.33 -11.57
C LYS A 66 -15.02 0.08 -11.85
N LEU A 67 -16.29 0.36 -11.60
CA LEU A 67 -16.78 1.74 -11.66
C LEU A 67 -15.99 2.59 -10.67
N ALA A 68 -15.37 3.66 -11.17
CA ALA A 68 -14.77 4.68 -10.33
C ALA A 68 -15.83 5.71 -9.95
N TYR A 69 -16.55 6.25 -10.94
CA TYR A 69 -17.70 7.11 -10.74
C TYR A 69 -18.51 7.27 -12.04
N MET A 70 -19.76 7.71 -11.90
CA MET A 70 -20.53 8.34 -12.97
C MET A 70 -20.81 9.80 -12.62
N GLU A 71 -20.91 10.64 -13.63
CA GLU A 71 -21.25 12.06 -13.50
C GLU A 71 -22.32 12.43 -14.54
N ILE A 72 -23.37 13.12 -14.10
CA ILE A 72 -24.36 13.73 -14.98
C ILE A 72 -24.16 15.24 -14.94
N THR A 73 -23.91 15.83 -16.09
CA THR A 73 -23.69 17.27 -16.26
C THR A 73 -24.82 17.89 -17.06
N ILE A 74 -25.40 18.96 -16.55
CA ILE A 74 -26.38 19.81 -17.24
C ILE A 74 -25.75 21.20 -17.35
N ALA A 75 -25.30 21.57 -18.55
CA ALA A 75 -24.48 22.76 -18.76
C ALA A 75 -25.16 24.08 -18.31
N GLU A 76 -26.48 24.17 -18.45
CA GLU A 76 -27.27 25.34 -18.01
C GLU A 76 -27.58 25.33 -16.50
N GLY A 77 -27.19 24.27 -15.80
CA GLY A 77 -27.56 24.01 -14.41
C GLY A 77 -28.84 23.16 -14.28
N ILE A 78 -28.95 22.47 -13.15
CA ILE A 78 -30.11 21.64 -12.81
C ILE A 78 -31.33 22.57 -12.59
N PRO A 79 -32.44 22.38 -13.33
CA PRO A 79 -33.66 23.16 -13.14
C PRO A 79 -34.16 23.11 -11.70
N GLY A 80 -34.68 24.23 -11.18
CA GLY A 80 -35.11 24.32 -9.78
C GLY A 80 -36.31 23.43 -9.40
N ASP A 81 -37.06 22.94 -10.39
CA ASP A 81 -38.14 21.95 -10.23
C ASP A 81 -37.65 20.49 -10.32
N LEU A 82 -36.35 20.27 -10.54
CA LEU A 82 -35.70 18.97 -10.55
C LEU A 82 -34.82 18.80 -9.31
N VAL A 83 -35.18 17.85 -8.45
CA VAL A 83 -34.52 17.61 -7.16
C VAL A 83 -33.68 16.34 -7.22
N ALA A 84 -32.41 16.44 -6.84
CA ALA A 84 -31.53 15.28 -6.69
C ALA A 84 -31.86 14.54 -5.38
N ILE A 85 -32.32 13.29 -5.50
CA ILE A 85 -32.69 12.44 -4.36
C ILE A 85 -31.51 11.58 -3.91
N LYS A 86 -30.73 11.06 -4.86
CA LYS A 86 -29.59 10.17 -4.60
C LYS A 86 -28.42 10.59 -5.48
N PHE A 87 -27.33 10.96 -4.83
CA PHE A 87 -26.03 11.27 -5.41
C PHE A 87 -24.98 11.25 -4.27
N ASP A 88 -23.70 11.19 -4.61
CA ASP A 88 -22.60 11.23 -3.63
C ASP A 88 -21.96 12.62 -3.54
N ARG A 89 -21.77 13.29 -4.69
CA ARG A 89 -21.22 14.64 -4.78
C ARG A 89 -21.97 15.48 -5.82
N LYS A 90 -21.86 16.79 -5.71
CA LYS A 90 -22.37 17.77 -6.68
C LYS A 90 -21.28 18.79 -7.02
N ILE A 91 -21.37 19.32 -8.23
CA ILE A 91 -20.57 20.46 -8.68
C ILE A 91 -21.48 21.67 -8.70
N GLU A 92 -21.15 22.69 -7.92
CA GLU A 92 -21.93 23.92 -7.82
C GLU A 92 -21.07 25.12 -8.17
N ASN A 93 -21.56 25.94 -9.11
CA ASN A 93 -20.89 27.14 -9.58
C ASN A 93 -21.80 28.33 -9.36
N ASN A 94 -21.39 29.24 -8.46
CA ASN A 94 -22.12 30.48 -8.16
C ASN A 94 -23.60 30.25 -7.80
N GLY A 95 -23.90 29.19 -7.04
CA GLY A 95 -25.25 28.84 -6.59
C GLY A 95 -26.05 27.95 -7.55
N ALA A 96 -25.53 27.66 -8.75
CA ALA A 96 -26.15 26.73 -9.70
C ALA A 96 -25.46 25.37 -9.64
N VAL A 97 -26.21 24.30 -9.37
CA VAL A 97 -25.71 22.92 -9.44
C VAL A 97 -25.63 22.52 -10.91
N THR A 98 -24.44 22.15 -11.37
CA THR A 98 -24.15 21.85 -12.78
C THR A 98 -23.89 20.36 -13.04
N SER A 99 -23.34 19.66 -12.05
CA SER A 99 -23.19 18.20 -12.12
C SER A 99 -23.60 17.49 -10.83
N LEU A 100 -23.97 16.22 -10.98
CA LEU A 100 -24.12 15.25 -9.90
C LEU A 100 -23.19 14.06 -10.16
N VAL A 101 -22.54 13.56 -9.12
CA VAL A 101 -21.61 12.44 -9.16
C VAL A 101 -22.12 11.32 -8.28
N SER A 102 -21.99 10.08 -8.75
CA SER A 102 -22.22 8.87 -7.97
C SER A 102 -21.03 7.91 -8.09
N PHE A 103 -20.61 7.35 -6.97
CA PHE A 103 -19.58 6.31 -6.88
C PHE A 103 -20.19 4.90 -6.93
N ASP A 104 -21.47 4.76 -6.61
CA ASP A 104 -22.20 3.48 -6.65
C ASP A 104 -22.88 3.19 -8.00
N GLY A 105 -22.86 4.14 -8.93
CA GLY A 105 -23.37 4.00 -10.29
C GLY A 105 -24.85 4.32 -10.44
N TYR A 106 -25.47 5.02 -9.49
CA TYR A 106 -26.86 5.43 -9.55
C TYR A 106 -27.08 6.88 -9.14
N ILE A 107 -27.77 7.64 -9.99
CA ILE A 107 -28.27 8.99 -9.67
C ILE A 107 -29.78 9.00 -9.78
N LYS A 108 -30.47 9.53 -8.76
CA LYS A 108 -31.94 9.67 -8.76
C LYS A 108 -32.37 11.14 -8.78
N LEU A 109 -33.29 11.46 -9.68
CA LEU A 109 -33.86 12.79 -9.87
C LEU A 109 -35.38 12.71 -9.78
N ALA A 110 -36.00 13.63 -9.03
CA ALA A 110 -37.46 13.81 -8.97
C ALA A 110 -37.86 15.14 -9.59
N TYR A 111 -38.89 15.11 -10.42
CA TYR A 111 -39.46 16.30 -11.04
C TYR A 111 -40.74 16.72 -10.31
N GLY A 112 -40.72 17.89 -9.67
CA GLY A 112 -41.86 18.46 -8.94
C GLY A 112 -42.64 19.54 -9.70
N GLY A 113 -42.29 19.78 -10.97
CA GLY A 113 -42.92 20.79 -11.81
C GLY A 113 -44.23 20.32 -12.46
N LYS A 114 -44.90 21.23 -13.18
CA LYS A 114 -46.13 20.95 -13.92
C LYS A 114 -45.82 20.68 -15.40
N GLY A 115 -46.46 19.67 -15.97
CA GLY A 115 -46.29 19.29 -17.37
C GLY A 115 -45.11 18.35 -17.60
N ASN A 116 -44.63 18.29 -18.85
CA ASN A 116 -43.50 17.45 -19.22
C ASN A 116 -42.22 18.28 -19.26
N LEU A 117 -41.15 17.77 -18.67
CA LEU A 117 -39.81 18.34 -18.76
C LEU A 117 -38.92 17.42 -19.59
N THR A 118 -38.08 17.99 -20.46
CA THR A 118 -37.01 17.25 -21.13
C THR A 118 -35.70 17.97 -20.87
N VAL A 119 -34.76 17.27 -20.24
CA VAL A 119 -33.42 17.79 -19.94
C VAL A 119 -32.40 17.01 -20.74
N SER A 120 -31.59 17.71 -21.54
CA SER A 120 -30.42 17.12 -22.17
C SER A 120 -29.25 17.22 -21.20
N ALA A 121 -28.59 16.08 -20.93
CA ALA A 121 -27.45 16.01 -20.03
C ALA A 121 -26.32 15.21 -20.67
N GLU A 122 -25.08 15.50 -20.27
CA GLU A 122 -23.93 14.65 -20.56
C GLU A 122 -23.77 13.66 -19.41
N LEU A 123 -23.71 12.37 -19.73
CA LEU A 123 -23.36 11.31 -18.81
C LEU A 123 -21.90 10.90 -19.08
N LYS A 124 -21.02 11.14 -18.10
CA LYS A 124 -19.65 10.61 -18.07
C LYS A 124 -19.60 9.39 -17.16
N CYS A 125 -19.09 8.27 -17.64
CA CYS A 125 -18.79 7.10 -16.82
C CYS A 125 -17.29 6.81 -16.86
N SER A 126 -16.68 6.63 -15.70
CA SER A 126 -15.25 6.34 -15.56
C SER A 126 -15.06 5.02 -14.82
N TYR A 127 -14.24 4.14 -15.37
CA TYR A 127 -13.92 2.83 -14.82
C TYR A 127 -12.42 2.73 -14.58
N VAL A 128 -12.01 2.09 -13.50
CA VAL A 128 -10.61 1.98 -13.10
C VAL A 128 -10.18 0.53 -12.92
N LYS A 129 -8.99 0.20 -13.42
CA LYS A 129 -8.23 -0.99 -13.07
C LYS A 129 -6.94 -0.52 -12.38
N THR A 130 -6.71 -0.98 -11.17
CA THR A 130 -5.54 -0.60 -10.37
C THR A 130 -4.51 -1.72 -10.35
N GLU A 131 -3.25 -1.38 -10.56
CA GLU A 131 -2.08 -2.23 -10.34
C GLU A 131 -1.13 -1.56 -9.34
N TRP A 132 -0.45 -2.36 -8.53
CA TRP A 132 0.62 -1.88 -7.65
C TRP A 132 1.95 -2.36 -8.18
N LYS A 133 2.85 -1.43 -8.49
CA LYS A 133 4.20 -1.72 -8.99
C LYS A 133 5.21 -1.36 -7.90
N ALA A 134 6.00 -2.33 -7.44
CA ALA A 134 7.07 -2.07 -6.50
C ALA A 134 8.08 -1.08 -7.13
N ILE A 135 8.56 -0.11 -6.36
CA ILE A 135 9.60 0.82 -6.80
C ILE A 135 10.95 0.17 -6.49
N PRO A 136 11.68 -0.35 -7.49
CA PRO A 136 12.99 -0.95 -7.26
C PRO A 136 14.01 0.08 -6.78
N SER A 137 15.14 -0.39 -6.25
CA SER A 137 16.22 0.48 -5.72
C SER A 137 16.82 1.44 -6.75
N ASN A 138 16.69 1.15 -8.05
CA ASN A 138 17.12 2.06 -9.13
C ASN A 138 16.05 3.11 -9.50
N GLY A 139 14.88 3.09 -8.86
CA GLY A 139 13.77 4.02 -9.05
C GLY A 139 12.99 3.83 -10.35
N ARG A 140 13.26 2.81 -11.16
CA ARG A 140 12.67 2.66 -12.51
C ARG A 140 11.47 1.73 -12.48
N VAL A 141 10.29 2.24 -12.80
CA VAL A 141 9.04 1.48 -12.87
C VAL A 141 8.55 1.43 -14.31
N ILE A 142 8.31 0.22 -14.82
CA ILE A 142 7.74 0.01 -16.15
C ILE A 142 6.21 -0.06 -16.05
N VAL A 143 5.56 0.76 -16.86
CA VAL A 143 4.10 0.84 -17.00
C VAL A 143 3.76 0.51 -18.45
N ASP A 144 3.15 -0.66 -18.64
CA ASP A 144 2.75 -1.12 -19.97
C ASP A 144 1.35 -0.63 -20.29
N VAL A 145 1.22 0.12 -21.37
CA VAL A 145 -0.05 0.68 -21.82
C VAL A 145 -0.48 -0.02 -23.10
N TYR A 146 -1.68 -0.57 -23.08
CA TYR A 146 -2.32 -1.20 -24.23
C TYR A 146 -3.73 -0.64 -24.40
N PRO A 147 -4.27 -0.61 -25.63
CA PRO A 147 -5.66 -0.26 -25.84
C PRO A 147 -6.61 -1.15 -25.02
N PRO A 148 -7.66 -0.58 -24.40
CA PRO A 148 -8.69 -1.35 -23.73
C PRO A 148 -9.51 -2.19 -24.73
N ASP A 149 -10.27 -3.16 -24.21
CA ASP A 149 -11.19 -3.97 -25.02
C ASP A 149 -12.30 -3.10 -25.64
N GLU A 150 -12.80 -3.51 -26.81
CA GLU A 150 -13.98 -2.88 -27.44
C GLU A 150 -15.17 -2.82 -26.46
N PRO A 151 -15.97 -1.73 -26.47
CA PRO A 151 -16.01 -0.66 -27.47
C PRO A 151 -15.05 0.51 -27.22
N PHE A 152 -14.13 0.38 -26.26
CA PHE A 152 -13.18 1.44 -25.93
C PHE A 152 -11.96 1.36 -26.84
N SER A 153 -11.26 2.48 -26.95
CA SER A 153 -10.00 2.62 -27.67
C SER A 153 -8.96 3.28 -26.78
N LEU A 154 -7.73 3.43 -27.31
CA LEU A 154 -6.66 4.11 -26.60
C LEU A 154 -7.04 5.56 -26.22
N GLU A 155 -7.80 6.26 -27.05
CA GLU A 155 -8.27 7.63 -26.77
C GLU A 155 -9.18 7.73 -25.54
N ASN A 156 -9.79 6.61 -25.11
CA ASN A 156 -10.61 6.57 -23.90
C ASN A 156 -9.80 6.35 -22.62
N LEU A 157 -8.50 6.07 -22.75
CA LEU A 157 -7.63 5.68 -21.66
C LEU A 157 -6.90 6.90 -21.07
N THR A 158 -6.90 6.97 -19.75
CA THR A 158 -6.02 7.83 -18.98
C THR A 158 -5.28 6.96 -17.99
N VAL A 159 -3.95 7.03 -17.97
CA VAL A 159 -3.13 6.30 -17.00
C VAL A 159 -2.66 7.26 -15.93
N ARG A 160 -2.97 6.95 -14.67
CA ARG A 160 -2.53 7.72 -13.50
C ARG A 160 -1.54 6.91 -12.70
N ILE A 161 -0.39 7.50 -12.40
CA ILE A 161 0.60 6.91 -11.51
C ILE A 161 0.73 7.79 -10.29
N SER A 162 0.67 7.21 -9.09
CA SER A 162 0.89 7.93 -7.85
C SER A 162 1.72 7.14 -6.86
N VAL A 163 2.42 7.85 -5.98
CA VAL A 163 3.13 7.29 -4.82
C VAL A 163 2.66 8.00 -3.56
N ASP A 164 2.59 7.27 -2.45
CA ASP A 164 2.16 7.83 -1.16
C ASP A 164 3.00 9.07 -0.79
N ASN A 165 2.36 10.09 -0.22
CA ASN A 165 3.06 11.35 0.12
C ASN A 165 4.25 11.13 1.06
N TYR A 166 4.09 10.24 2.05
CA TYR A 166 5.12 9.89 3.02
C TYR A 166 6.20 8.95 2.46
N ALA A 167 6.10 8.52 1.20
CA ALA A 167 7.20 7.83 0.55
C ALA A 167 8.31 8.83 0.20
N PRO A 168 9.59 8.50 0.42
CA PRO A 168 10.75 9.36 0.10
C PRO A 168 11.07 9.32 -1.41
N TYR A 169 10.05 9.30 -2.26
CA TYR A 169 10.16 9.25 -3.72
C TYR A 169 9.39 10.38 -4.39
N ILE A 170 9.96 10.99 -5.43
CA ILE A 170 9.25 11.87 -6.36
C ILE A 170 9.41 11.40 -7.78
N ILE A 171 8.47 11.79 -8.65
CA ILE A 171 8.62 11.63 -10.09
C ILE A 171 9.75 12.54 -10.56
N GLY A 172 10.76 11.94 -11.19
CA GLY A 172 11.92 12.65 -11.71
C GLY A 172 11.86 12.86 -13.22
N ASP A 173 11.34 11.89 -13.95
CA ASP A 173 11.19 11.88 -15.41
C ASP A 173 10.26 10.73 -15.84
N VAL A 174 9.78 10.77 -17.09
CA VAL A 174 8.99 9.71 -17.72
C VAL A 174 9.50 9.51 -19.13
N ARG A 175 9.89 8.28 -19.48
CA ARG A 175 10.30 7.92 -20.84
C ARG A 175 9.15 7.30 -21.61
N SER A 176 8.89 7.83 -22.80
CA SER A 176 7.96 7.27 -23.76
C SER A 176 8.43 5.89 -24.26
N PRO A 177 7.57 5.13 -24.96
CA PRO A 177 7.98 3.92 -25.68
C PRO A 177 9.13 4.15 -26.67
N SER A 178 9.24 5.35 -27.24
CA SER A 178 10.35 5.78 -28.12
C SER A 178 11.64 6.14 -27.35
N GLY A 179 11.60 6.23 -26.01
CA GLY A 179 12.72 6.61 -25.14
C GLY A 179 12.89 8.11 -24.89
N GLU A 180 11.98 8.93 -25.40
CA GLU A 180 11.96 10.38 -25.21
C GLU A 180 11.50 10.77 -23.81
N SER A 181 12.06 11.84 -23.25
CA SER A 181 11.63 12.37 -21.95
C SER A 181 10.35 13.19 -22.16
N ILE A 182 9.24 12.69 -21.66
CA ILE A 182 7.94 13.32 -21.82
C ILE A 182 7.79 14.54 -20.90
N LEU A 183 8.53 14.57 -19.78
CA LEU A 183 8.56 15.72 -18.86
C LEU A 183 9.59 16.77 -19.26
N ALA A 184 10.30 16.59 -20.38
CA ALA A 184 11.16 17.62 -20.93
C ALA A 184 10.29 18.79 -21.45
N PRO A 185 10.60 20.05 -21.11
CA PRO A 185 9.81 21.20 -21.54
C PRO A 185 9.62 21.27 -23.07
N GLU A 186 10.67 20.95 -23.83
CA GLU A 186 10.63 20.99 -25.30
C GLU A 186 9.67 19.94 -25.87
N PHE A 187 9.50 18.81 -25.18
CA PHE A 187 8.58 17.76 -25.61
C PHE A 187 7.14 18.07 -25.18
N GLN A 188 6.93 18.52 -23.94
CA GLN A 188 5.60 18.91 -23.46
C GLN A 188 4.97 20.02 -24.30
N GLU A 189 5.76 21.00 -24.74
CA GLU A 189 5.26 22.08 -25.59
C GLU A 189 4.85 21.62 -27.01
N MET A 190 5.22 20.40 -27.42
CA MET A 190 4.72 19.77 -28.66
C MET A 190 3.38 19.05 -28.46
N LEU A 191 2.99 18.81 -27.21
CA LEU A 191 1.76 18.12 -26.85
C LEU A 191 0.67 19.09 -26.43
N HIS A 192 -0.57 18.60 -26.40
CA HIS A 192 -1.65 19.33 -25.73
C HIS A 192 -1.35 19.39 -24.21
N PRO A 193 -1.61 20.52 -23.51
CA PRO A 193 -1.37 20.64 -22.06
C PRO A 193 -2.05 19.58 -21.20
N ASP A 194 -3.17 19.03 -21.66
CA ASP A 194 -3.88 17.96 -20.95
C ASP A 194 -3.37 16.54 -21.30
N ALA A 195 -2.43 16.39 -22.23
CA ALA A 195 -1.85 15.09 -22.58
C ALA A 195 -1.05 14.50 -21.43
N VAL A 196 -0.30 15.36 -20.72
CA VAL A 196 0.59 14.97 -19.63
C VAL A 196 0.46 15.99 -18.52
N LYS A 197 0.18 15.51 -17.32
CA LYS A 197 0.20 16.34 -16.11
C LYS A 197 1.06 15.67 -15.07
N ALA A 198 1.91 16.42 -14.39
CA ALA A 198 2.81 15.86 -13.39
C ALA A 198 2.96 16.80 -12.20
N ASP A 199 2.88 16.21 -11.01
CA ASP A 199 3.38 16.80 -9.79
C ASP A 199 4.47 15.91 -9.15
N LEU A 200 4.97 16.31 -7.98
CA LEU A 200 6.02 15.57 -7.27
C LEU A 200 5.67 14.09 -7.01
N LYS A 201 4.40 13.75 -6.80
CA LYS A 201 3.91 12.42 -6.40
C LYS A 201 2.98 11.77 -7.42
N ASN A 202 2.46 12.52 -8.38
CA ASN A 202 1.43 12.08 -9.31
C ASN A 202 1.79 12.38 -10.77
N LEU A 203 1.45 11.45 -11.65
CA LEU A 203 1.52 11.58 -13.11
C LEU A 203 0.17 11.21 -13.71
N GLU A 204 -0.30 11.96 -14.69
CA GLU A 204 -1.44 11.63 -15.54
C GLU A 204 -0.98 11.65 -17.01
N LEU A 205 -1.23 10.55 -17.72
CA LEU A 205 -1.04 10.41 -19.16
C LEU A 205 -2.42 10.22 -19.81
N ASN A 206 -2.88 11.21 -20.55
CA ASN A 206 -4.16 11.18 -21.24
C ASN A 206 -3.98 10.91 -22.74
N PHE A 207 -4.43 9.74 -23.16
CA PHE A 207 -4.20 9.22 -24.50
C PHE A 207 -5.18 9.77 -25.55
N GLU A 208 -6.22 10.51 -25.14
CA GLU A 208 -7.08 11.30 -26.03
C GLU A 208 -6.25 12.29 -26.89
N TYR A 209 -5.09 12.72 -26.39
CA TYR A 209 -4.24 13.73 -27.02
C TYR A 209 -3.05 13.15 -27.79
N GLY A 210 -3.16 11.89 -28.26
CA GLY A 210 -2.22 11.32 -29.23
C GLY A 210 -0.92 10.76 -28.64
N LEU A 211 -0.93 10.34 -27.38
CA LEU A 211 0.16 9.55 -26.80
C LEU A 211 0.16 8.12 -27.37
N GLU A 212 1.35 7.55 -27.54
CA GLU A 212 1.54 6.21 -28.13
C GLU A 212 1.31 5.10 -27.11
N ASP A 213 0.76 3.94 -27.51
CA ASP A 213 0.75 2.75 -26.66
C ASP A 213 2.16 2.12 -26.55
N GLY A 214 2.37 1.29 -25.53
CA GLY A 214 3.66 0.63 -25.26
C GLY A 214 4.14 0.80 -23.83
N SER A 215 5.42 0.50 -23.60
CA SER A 215 6.02 0.53 -22.27
C SER A 215 6.60 1.90 -21.94
N TYR A 216 6.05 2.56 -20.93
CA TYR A 216 6.56 3.80 -20.37
C TYR A 216 7.47 3.48 -19.18
N GLU A 217 8.60 4.17 -19.08
CA GLU A 217 9.50 4.07 -17.91
C GLU A 217 9.33 5.31 -17.03
N VAL A 218 8.70 5.13 -15.87
CA VAL A 218 8.58 6.17 -14.85
C VAL A 218 9.82 6.12 -13.95
N ILE A 219 10.56 7.22 -13.88
CA ILE A 219 11.81 7.33 -13.14
C ILE A 219 11.55 8.10 -11.85
N PHE A 220 11.63 7.41 -10.71
CA PHE A 220 11.53 8.00 -9.39
C PHE A 220 12.90 8.39 -8.82
N LYS A 221 12.98 9.54 -8.16
CA LYS A 221 14.15 9.98 -7.38
C LYS A 221 13.90 9.71 -5.91
N TYR A 222 14.88 9.13 -5.22
CA TYR A 222 14.84 8.85 -3.78
C TYR A 222 15.52 9.95 -2.96
N GLY A 223 14.96 10.28 -1.80
CA GLY A 223 15.50 11.24 -0.84
C GLY A 223 14.51 11.48 0.30
N GLU A 224 15.00 11.54 1.54
CA GLU A 224 14.15 11.82 2.72
C GLU A 224 13.50 13.21 2.64
N GLU A 225 14.17 14.15 1.96
CA GLU A 225 13.64 15.50 1.68
C GLU A 225 12.42 15.50 0.74
N TYR A 226 12.12 14.37 0.09
CA TYR A 226 11.00 14.22 -0.81
C TYR A 226 9.72 13.76 -0.12
N GLU A 227 9.75 13.46 1.17
CA GLU A 227 8.52 13.17 1.92
C GLU A 227 7.61 14.40 1.98
N LEU A 228 6.34 14.21 1.64
CA LEU A 228 5.30 15.22 1.72
C LEU A 228 4.30 14.86 2.82
N PRO A 229 3.71 15.86 3.49
CA PRO A 229 2.60 15.62 4.41
C PRO A 229 1.33 15.19 3.66
N ASN A 230 0.49 14.37 4.30
CA ASN A 230 -0.84 14.03 3.80
C ASN A 230 -1.88 15.11 4.08
N VAL A 231 -1.58 16.03 5.01
CA VAL A 231 -2.45 17.13 5.40
C VAL A 231 -1.59 18.37 5.57
N PHE A 232 -1.89 19.40 4.78
CA PHE A 232 -1.07 20.62 4.75
C PHE A 232 -1.90 21.85 4.40
N LEU A 233 -1.40 23.00 4.82
CA LEU A 233 -1.78 24.28 4.23
C LEU A 233 -0.88 24.54 3.03
N ALA A 234 -1.47 24.91 1.91
CA ALA A 234 -0.77 25.46 0.76
C ALA A 234 -1.11 26.94 0.62
N LYS A 235 -0.14 27.80 0.37
CA LYS A 235 -0.40 29.22 0.12
C LYS A 235 0.49 29.80 -0.96
N GLU A 236 -0.09 30.79 -1.64
CA GLU A 236 0.61 31.70 -2.53
C GLU A 236 0.80 33.02 -1.80
N VAL A 237 2.05 33.48 -1.73
CA VAL A 237 2.41 34.70 -1.00
C VAL A 237 1.94 35.92 -1.80
N GLU A 238 2.67 36.27 -2.85
CA GLU A 238 2.35 37.37 -3.75
C GLU A 238 2.74 37.02 -5.20
N PHE A 239 2.06 37.66 -6.14
CA PHE A 239 2.38 37.56 -7.56
C PHE A 239 3.45 38.59 -7.94
N TYR A 240 4.60 38.10 -8.38
CA TYR A 240 5.69 38.91 -8.90
C TYR A 240 5.54 39.10 -10.40
N ASN A 241 5.81 40.31 -10.86
CA ASN A 241 5.81 40.66 -12.28
C ASN A 241 7.22 41.02 -12.73
N GLY A 242 7.55 40.74 -13.99
CA GLY A 242 8.81 41.12 -14.58
C GLY A 242 8.82 41.10 -16.10
N THR A 243 9.97 41.43 -16.66
CA THR A 243 10.24 41.35 -18.10
C THR A 243 11.58 40.66 -18.31
N ILE A 244 11.64 39.77 -19.29
CA ILE A 244 12.84 39.14 -19.82
C ILE A 244 13.09 39.75 -21.19
N ASN A 245 14.23 40.42 -21.38
CA ASN A 245 14.57 41.06 -22.64
C ASN A 245 14.81 40.03 -23.75
N ALA A 246 14.81 40.49 -25.00
CA ALA A 246 15.15 39.66 -26.13
C ALA A 246 16.56 39.07 -25.98
N PHE A 247 16.71 37.76 -26.25
CA PHE A 247 17.98 37.03 -26.10
C PHE A 247 18.55 37.01 -24.66
N GLU A 248 17.72 37.27 -23.65
CA GLU A 248 18.11 37.21 -22.24
C GLU A 248 17.75 35.87 -21.61
N THR A 249 18.51 35.47 -20.61
CA THR A 249 18.18 34.35 -19.73
C THR A 249 18.19 34.85 -18.28
N LYS A 250 17.15 34.54 -17.51
CA LYS A 250 17.00 35.03 -16.15
C LYS A 250 16.57 33.91 -15.21
N THR A 251 17.22 33.84 -14.05
CA THR A 251 16.91 32.89 -12.97
C THR A 251 16.07 33.58 -11.89
N PHE A 252 15.08 32.86 -11.38
CA PHE A 252 14.14 33.31 -10.36
C PHE A 252 14.19 32.38 -9.16
N THR A 253 14.11 32.98 -7.97
CA THR A 253 14.07 32.30 -6.67
C THR A 253 13.26 33.17 -5.71
N ALA A 254 12.61 32.56 -4.73
CA ALA A 254 11.94 33.25 -3.63
C ALA A 254 12.49 32.77 -2.29
N SER A 255 12.62 33.69 -1.33
CA SER A 255 12.92 33.37 0.07
C SER A 255 11.64 33.09 0.83
N VAL A 256 11.61 32.05 1.65
CA VAL A 256 10.42 31.64 2.42
C VAL A 256 10.75 31.54 3.91
N ALA A 257 9.74 31.79 4.75
CA ALA A 257 9.85 31.63 6.20
C ALA A 257 10.27 30.20 6.58
N SER A 258 11.00 30.05 7.68
CA SER A 258 11.64 28.78 8.05
C SER A 258 10.67 27.62 8.37
N ASP A 259 9.41 27.91 8.72
CA ASP A 259 8.37 26.89 9.01
C ASP A 259 7.56 26.49 7.78
N TRP A 260 7.86 27.03 6.59
CA TRP A 260 7.21 26.73 5.33
C TRP A 260 8.22 26.16 4.32
N THR A 261 7.76 25.25 3.47
CA THR A 261 8.58 24.64 2.41
C THR A 261 8.10 25.12 1.05
N THR A 262 9.02 25.62 0.22
CA THR A 262 8.70 25.91 -1.19
C THR A 262 8.65 24.61 -1.97
N ILE A 263 7.51 24.30 -2.57
CA ILE A 263 7.37 23.13 -3.44
C ILE A 263 7.53 23.50 -4.92
N GLY A 264 7.33 24.77 -5.26
CA GLY A 264 7.38 25.20 -6.64
C GLY A 264 6.91 26.63 -6.87
N TYR A 265 6.63 26.93 -8.13
CA TYR A 265 6.18 28.22 -8.63
C TYR A 265 5.08 28.03 -9.67
N ILE A 266 4.07 28.87 -9.64
CA ILE A 266 3.21 29.11 -10.80
C ILE A 266 3.93 30.15 -11.66
N VAL A 267 4.08 29.88 -12.96
CA VAL A 267 4.80 30.76 -13.90
C VAL A 267 3.95 30.98 -15.14
N VAL A 268 3.66 32.24 -15.47
CA VAL A 268 2.96 32.63 -16.70
C VAL A 268 3.87 33.53 -17.52
N LEU A 269 4.14 33.12 -18.75
CA LEU A 269 4.90 33.87 -19.74
C LEU A 269 3.96 34.35 -20.84
N TYR A 270 4.09 35.61 -21.23
CA TYR A 270 3.29 36.16 -22.32
C TYR A 270 4.02 37.25 -23.09
N SER A 271 3.67 37.43 -24.35
CA SER A 271 4.13 38.55 -25.16
C SER A 271 3.01 39.02 -26.08
N LEU A 272 2.94 40.33 -26.31
CA LEU A 272 2.03 40.98 -27.25
C LEU A 272 2.84 41.87 -28.17
N HIS A 273 2.87 41.54 -29.46
CA HIS A 273 3.64 42.32 -30.45
C HIS A 273 2.94 42.33 -31.81
N PRO A 274 3.28 43.28 -32.70
CA PRO A 274 2.80 43.24 -34.08
C PRO A 274 3.12 41.87 -34.73
N ALA A 275 2.13 41.31 -35.42
CA ALA A 275 2.27 40.05 -36.15
C ALA A 275 3.35 40.25 -37.21
N SER A 276 4.48 39.54 -37.04
CA SER A 276 5.67 39.74 -37.88
C SER A 276 6.22 38.45 -38.47
N GLY A 277 5.63 37.30 -38.14
CA GLY A 277 6.08 35.99 -38.58
C GLY A 277 7.44 35.64 -37.96
N GLY A 278 7.43 34.79 -36.94
CA GLY A 278 8.64 34.30 -36.29
C GLY A 278 8.31 33.21 -35.30
N LYS A 279 9.20 32.22 -35.13
CA LYS A 279 9.02 31.20 -34.10
C LYS A 279 9.33 31.79 -32.73
N THR A 280 8.42 31.57 -31.80
CA THR A 280 8.56 31.88 -30.38
C THR A 280 9.48 30.84 -29.74
N GLU A 281 10.72 31.22 -29.43
CA GLU A 281 11.69 30.33 -28.78
C GLU A 281 11.89 30.82 -27.33
N VAL A 282 10.93 30.45 -26.48
CA VAL A 282 10.89 30.82 -25.06
C VAL A 282 10.45 29.59 -24.27
N HIS A 283 11.29 29.17 -23.31
CA HIS A 283 11.04 28.00 -22.48
C HIS A 283 11.50 28.20 -21.03
N VAL A 284 11.01 27.34 -20.16
CA VAL A 284 11.36 27.29 -18.73
C VAL A 284 12.28 26.10 -18.48
N GLU A 285 13.45 26.37 -17.88
CA GLU A 285 14.35 25.35 -17.36
C GLU A 285 14.17 25.21 -15.85
N ALA A 286 13.87 24.00 -15.39
CA ALA A 286 13.71 23.66 -13.98
C ALA A 286 14.00 22.17 -13.73
N GLY A 287 13.98 21.76 -12.46
CA GLY A 287 14.13 20.34 -12.10
C GLY A 287 12.97 19.47 -12.61
N MET A 288 11.76 20.02 -12.62
CA MET A 288 10.55 19.47 -13.23
C MET A 288 9.58 20.63 -13.48
N ALA A 289 8.89 20.61 -14.61
CA ALA A 289 7.84 21.57 -14.93
C ALA A 289 6.67 20.85 -15.60
N ASP A 290 5.48 21.36 -15.36
CA ASP A 290 4.24 20.90 -15.96
C ASP A 290 3.67 22.02 -16.82
N TYR A 291 3.52 21.77 -18.12
CA TYR A 291 2.98 22.74 -19.08
C TYR A 291 1.46 22.71 -19.08
N VAL A 292 0.84 23.64 -18.35
CA VAL A 292 -0.59 23.55 -17.99
C VAL A 292 -1.51 24.41 -18.86
N TYR A 293 -0.97 25.33 -19.66
CA TYR A 293 -1.79 26.21 -20.50
C TYR A 293 -1.02 26.79 -21.69
N PHE A 294 -1.72 26.87 -22.83
CA PHE A 294 -1.26 27.56 -24.03
C PHE A 294 -2.39 28.33 -24.68
N GLU A 295 -2.11 29.57 -25.08
CA GLU A 295 -2.93 30.32 -26.04
C GLU A 295 -2.01 31.02 -27.04
N ASP A 296 -2.38 31.01 -28.31
CA ASP A 296 -1.76 31.80 -29.38
C ASP A 296 -2.86 32.36 -30.29
N LYS A 297 -2.96 33.69 -30.33
CA LYS A 297 -4.07 34.39 -30.94
C LYS A 297 -3.62 35.65 -31.66
N ILE A 298 -4.17 35.85 -32.85
CA ILE A 298 -4.06 37.11 -33.57
C ILE A 298 -5.20 38.05 -33.14
N ILE A 299 -4.84 39.19 -32.55
CA ILE A 299 -5.73 40.30 -32.22
C ILE A 299 -5.67 41.31 -33.36
N ARG A 300 -6.80 41.49 -34.06
CA ARG A 300 -6.94 42.48 -35.12
C ARG A 300 -7.57 43.76 -34.57
N ILE A 301 -6.87 44.88 -34.72
CA ILE A 301 -7.33 46.21 -34.31
C ILE A 301 -7.56 47.04 -35.58
N GLU A 302 -8.80 47.48 -35.81
CA GLU A 302 -9.15 48.30 -36.96
C GLU A 302 -10.16 49.39 -36.57
N GLY A 303 -10.16 50.51 -37.30
CA GLY A 303 -11.16 51.56 -37.15
C GLY A 303 -12.44 51.27 -37.93
N VAL A 304 -13.52 51.99 -37.63
CA VAL A 304 -14.79 51.92 -38.40
C VAL A 304 -14.60 52.34 -39.87
N SER A 305 -13.56 53.13 -40.14
CA SER A 305 -13.11 53.52 -41.48
C SER A 305 -11.65 53.15 -41.68
N TYR A 306 -11.20 53.23 -42.94
CA TYR A 306 -9.80 53.01 -43.31
C TYR A 306 -8.79 54.04 -42.76
N LEU A 307 -9.23 54.98 -41.89
CA LEU A 307 -8.33 55.89 -41.18
C LEU A 307 -7.35 55.13 -40.29
N ILE A 308 -7.79 54.03 -39.68
CA ILE A 308 -6.92 53.08 -38.96
C ILE A 308 -7.03 51.75 -39.70
N PRO A 309 -6.06 51.42 -40.57
CA PRO A 309 -6.04 50.13 -41.25
C PRO A 309 -5.86 48.99 -40.25
N PRO A 310 -6.21 47.74 -40.61
CA PRO A 310 -6.08 46.61 -39.72
C PRO A 310 -4.64 46.39 -39.24
N LEU A 311 -4.44 46.47 -37.93
CA LEU A 311 -3.19 46.12 -37.27
C LEU A 311 -3.39 44.76 -36.58
N ASN A 312 -2.62 43.78 -37.04
CA ASN A 312 -2.61 42.45 -36.42
C ASN A 312 -1.52 42.40 -35.36
N PHE A 313 -1.90 42.05 -34.15
CA PHE A 313 -1.00 41.74 -33.04
C PHE A 313 -1.10 40.26 -32.73
N GLU A 314 0.02 39.66 -32.36
CA GLU A 314 0.11 38.28 -31.92
C GLU A 314 0.25 38.29 -30.40
N LEU A 315 -0.70 37.65 -29.73
CA LEU A 315 -0.70 37.39 -28.29
C LEU A 315 -0.47 35.91 -28.09
N TRP A 316 0.58 35.55 -27.38
CA TRP A 316 0.73 34.20 -26.87
C TRP A 316 0.89 34.21 -25.35
N VAL A 317 0.37 33.17 -24.72
CA VAL A 317 0.42 32.93 -23.27
C VAL A 317 0.82 31.48 -23.05
N LYS A 318 1.81 31.26 -22.19
CA LYS A 318 2.24 29.94 -21.71
C LYS A 318 2.19 29.94 -20.19
N ALA A 319 1.56 28.94 -19.57
CA ALA A 319 1.60 28.77 -18.12
C ALA A 319 2.22 27.42 -17.73
N TYR A 320 2.99 27.44 -16.66
CA TYR A 320 3.69 26.29 -16.12
C TYR A 320 3.48 26.21 -14.61
N ILE A 321 3.40 24.98 -14.09
CA ILE A 321 3.67 24.70 -12.69
C ILE A 321 5.09 24.15 -12.62
N VAL A 322 5.97 24.85 -11.92
CA VAL A 322 7.38 24.50 -11.84
C VAL A 322 7.70 23.98 -10.45
N TYR A 323 8.32 22.81 -10.34
CA TYR A 323 8.65 22.21 -9.05
C TYR A 323 10.12 22.43 -8.68
N GLY A 324 10.34 22.83 -7.43
CA GLY A 324 11.66 23.12 -6.88
C GLY A 324 11.81 24.54 -6.35
N SER A 325 13.01 24.86 -5.88
CA SER A 325 13.33 26.14 -5.22
C SER A 325 13.71 27.26 -6.18
N TRP A 326 13.94 26.97 -7.45
CA TRP A 326 14.30 27.94 -8.48
C TRP A 326 13.76 27.52 -9.84
N PHE A 327 13.67 28.48 -10.75
CA PHE A 327 13.44 28.22 -12.17
C PHE A 327 14.19 29.25 -13.02
N LYS A 328 14.41 28.94 -14.28
CA LYS A 328 15.09 29.83 -15.22
C LYS A 328 14.24 29.98 -16.48
N VAL A 329 14.11 31.21 -16.96
CA VAL A 329 13.44 31.51 -18.23
C VAL A 329 14.50 31.86 -19.25
N VAL A 330 14.46 31.17 -20.39
CA VAL A 330 15.37 31.40 -21.51
C VAL A 330 14.55 32.03 -22.63
N ASN A 331 14.81 33.30 -22.93
CA ASN A 331 14.16 34.01 -24.03
C ASN A 331 15.13 34.11 -25.22
N ARG A 332 14.97 33.26 -26.23
CA ARG A 332 15.70 33.37 -27.52
C ARG A 332 14.89 34.12 -28.57
N PHE A 333 13.71 34.60 -28.20
CA PHE A 333 12.89 35.40 -29.07
C PHE A 333 13.44 36.83 -29.23
N LYS A 334 13.15 37.45 -30.38
CA LYS A 334 13.61 38.81 -30.71
C LYS A 334 12.85 39.92 -29.99
N LYS A 335 11.85 39.57 -29.18
CA LYS A 335 11.00 40.51 -28.44
C LYS A 335 11.10 40.23 -26.95
N PRO A 336 10.86 41.25 -26.09
CA PRO A 336 10.74 41.03 -24.66
C PRO A 336 9.52 40.15 -24.35
N VAL A 337 9.64 39.40 -23.25
CA VAL A 337 8.61 38.53 -22.71
C VAL A 337 8.26 39.01 -21.31
N SER A 338 6.98 39.16 -21.03
CA SER A 338 6.50 39.44 -19.69
C SER A 338 6.36 38.15 -18.91
N ILE A 339 6.66 38.22 -17.61
CA ILE A 339 6.49 37.11 -16.67
C ILE A 339 5.64 37.54 -15.49
N LEU A 340 4.73 36.66 -15.10
CA LEU A 340 4.02 36.67 -13.84
C LEU A 340 4.36 35.36 -13.11
N TYR A 341 4.83 35.41 -11.86
CA TYR A 341 5.11 34.19 -11.10
C TYR A 341 4.78 34.31 -9.62
N ALA A 342 4.40 33.20 -8.98
CA ALA A 342 4.09 33.14 -7.56
C ALA A 342 4.71 31.87 -6.92
N PRO A 343 5.45 31.97 -5.81
CA PRO A 343 5.93 30.81 -5.08
C PRO A 343 4.78 30.09 -4.39
N VAL A 344 4.73 28.77 -4.55
CA VAL A 344 3.79 27.88 -3.85
C VAL A 344 4.51 27.24 -2.68
N THR A 345 3.97 27.47 -1.49
CA THR A 345 4.56 26.99 -0.24
C THR A 345 3.59 26.13 0.53
N ILE A 346 4.10 25.12 1.24
CA ILE A 346 3.29 24.24 2.07
C ILE A 346 3.80 24.19 3.52
N LYS A 347 2.88 23.88 4.43
CA LYS A 347 3.13 23.63 5.85
C LYS A 347 2.30 22.44 6.33
N LYS A 348 2.94 21.43 6.91
CA LYS A 348 2.27 20.28 7.53
C LYS A 348 1.38 20.76 8.66
N VAL A 349 0.13 20.30 8.69
CA VAL A 349 -0.84 20.59 9.75
C VAL A 349 -1.69 19.36 10.06
N GLY A 350 -2.46 19.43 11.14
CA GLY A 350 -3.49 18.46 11.45
C GLY A 350 -3.09 17.41 12.48
N GLU A 351 -4.09 16.95 13.23
CA GLU A 351 -3.99 15.88 14.23
C GLU A 351 -4.93 14.74 13.84
N TRP A 352 -4.36 13.56 13.57
CA TRP A 352 -5.10 12.37 13.16
C TRP A 352 -5.84 11.72 14.33
N THR A 353 -7.08 11.32 14.08
CA THR A 353 -7.94 10.56 14.99
C THR A 353 -8.59 9.40 14.26
N ARG A 354 -9.21 8.48 15.01
CA ARG A 354 -9.94 7.34 14.42
C ARG A 354 -11.09 7.78 13.49
N GLN A 355 -11.65 8.97 13.69
CA GLN A 355 -12.76 9.50 12.90
C GLN A 355 -12.30 10.40 11.75
N GLY A 356 -11.01 10.75 11.66
CA GLY A 356 -10.51 11.65 10.63
C GLY A 356 -9.34 12.53 11.08
N VAL A 357 -9.31 13.79 10.65
CA VAL A 357 -8.23 14.72 11.01
C VAL A 357 -8.77 16.09 11.42
N LYS A 358 -8.29 16.60 12.55
CA LYS A 358 -8.59 17.96 13.04
C LYS A 358 -7.49 18.91 12.59
N ILE A 359 -7.83 19.97 11.87
CA ILE A 359 -6.89 20.97 11.39
C ILE A 359 -7.23 22.34 11.96
N ARG A 360 -6.28 22.95 12.67
CA ARG A 360 -6.40 24.35 13.12
C ARG A 360 -5.72 25.27 12.12
N VAL A 361 -6.47 26.22 11.56
CA VAL A 361 -5.96 27.31 10.74
C VAL A 361 -5.98 28.59 11.56
N SER A 362 -4.83 29.25 11.71
CA SER A 362 -4.73 30.53 12.42
C SER A 362 -4.52 31.69 11.45
N GLU A 363 -4.78 32.91 11.93
CA GLU A 363 -4.52 34.13 11.16
C GLU A 363 -3.04 34.28 10.80
N SER A 364 -2.13 33.86 11.70
CA SER A 364 -0.69 33.92 11.41
C SER A 364 -0.26 33.00 10.27
N ASP A 365 -0.98 31.91 10.01
CA ASP A 365 -0.66 30.99 8.91
C ASP A 365 -0.96 31.63 7.54
N ILE A 366 -2.01 32.45 7.45
CA ILE A 366 -2.60 32.93 6.18
C ILE A 366 -2.53 34.45 5.98
N LYS A 367 -2.05 35.23 6.95
CA LYS A 367 -2.03 36.70 6.87
C LYS A 367 -1.29 37.24 5.63
N ASP A 368 -0.17 36.62 5.26
CA ASP A 368 0.72 37.12 4.20
C ASP A 368 0.42 36.50 2.81
N SER A 369 -0.65 35.72 2.67
CA SER A 369 -1.05 35.10 1.40
C SER A 369 -2.22 35.79 0.74
N THR A 370 -2.21 35.83 -0.59
CA THR A 370 -3.40 36.19 -1.37
C THR A 370 -4.41 35.04 -1.38
N TYR A 371 -3.93 33.82 -1.58
CA TYR A 371 -4.72 32.60 -1.56
C TYR A 371 -4.12 31.57 -0.61
N ALA A 372 -4.97 30.89 0.15
CA ALA A 372 -4.55 29.77 0.97
C ALA A 372 -5.58 28.64 0.90
N TYR A 373 -5.06 27.42 0.89
CA TYR A 373 -5.82 26.18 0.76
C TYR A 373 -5.44 25.23 1.88
N LEU A 374 -6.45 24.59 2.47
CA LEU A 374 -6.28 23.37 3.24
C LEU A 374 -6.38 22.19 2.28
N VAL A 375 -5.35 21.34 2.24
CA VAL A 375 -5.30 20.16 1.37
C VAL A 375 -5.17 18.91 2.22
N VAL A 376 -5.96 17.90 1.88
CA VAL A 376 -5.92 16.56 2.47
C VAL A 376 -5.82 15.53 1.35
N GLN A 377 -4.88 14.61 1.47
CA GLN A 377 -4.67 13.48 0.57
C GLN A 377 -4.55 12.22 1.42
N LEU A 378 -5.38 11.22 1.12
CA LEU A 378 -5.49 9.97 1.88
C LEU A 378 -4.87 8.80 1.11
N PRO A 379 -4.28 7.82 1.81
CA PRO A 379 -3.85 6.57 1.20
C PRO A 379 -5.05 5.73 0.73
N SER A 380 -4.75 4.62 0.04
CA SER A 380 -5.74 3.73 -0.61
C SER A 380 -6.88 3.25 0.29
N TYR A 381 -6.61 3.10 1.59
CA TYR A 381 -7.50 2.55 2.62
C TYR A 381 -8.30 3.61 3.41
N GLY A 382 -8.20 4.90 3.05
CA GLY A 382 -9.02 5.98 3.63
C GLY A 382 -9.98 6.59 2.60
N ARG A 383 -11.17 7.00 3.06
CA ARG A 383 -12.18 7.72 2.25
C ARG A 383 -12.68 8.96 2.97
N ILE A 384 -12.69 10.12 2.30
CA ILE A 384 -13.25 11.36 2.85
C ILE A 384 -14.77 11.28 2.80
N LYS A 385 -15.39 11.28 3.98
CA LYS A 385 -16.84 11.26 4.13
C LYS A 385 -17.42 12.67 4.11
N ASN A 386 -16.81 13.58 4.87
CA ASN A 386 -17.31 14.93 5.05
C ASN A 386 -16.18 15.90 5.41
N VAL A 387 -16.45 17.20 5.24
CA VAL A 387 -15.59 18.30 5.67
C VAL A 387 -16.43 19.25 6.50
N ILE A 388 -16.10 19.39 7.78
CA ILE A 388 -16.78 20.29 8.70
C ILE A 388 -15.92 21.55 8.88
N THR A 389 -16.54 22.71 8.65
CA THR A 389 -15.88 24.02 8.79
C THR A 389 -15.89 24.49 10.24
N PRO A 390 -15.05 25.49 10.59
CA PRO A 390 -15.11 26.16 11.89
C PRO A 390 -16.51 26.65 12.29
N GLY A 391 -17.28 27.14 11.32
CA GLY A 391 -18.68 27.54 11.51
C GLY A 391 -19.69 26.39 11.64
N GLY A 392 -19.26 25.13 11.54
CA GLY A 392 -20.11 23.94 11.58
C GLY A 392 -20.77 23.59 10.24
N GLY A 393 -20.40 24.25 9.15
CA GLY A 393 -20.89 23.92 7.81
C GLY A 393 -20.36 22.57 7.33
N ALA A 394 -21.19 21.79 6.65
CA ALA A 394 -20.79 20.52 6.03
C ALA A 394 -20.55 20.75 4.53
N LEU A 395 -19.34 20.42 4.08
CA LEU A 395 -18.90 20.62 2.69
C LEU A 395 -18.61 19.30 1.95
N GLY A 396 -18.90 18.15 2.57
CA GLY A 396 -18.60 16.83 2.03
C GLY A 396 -19.23 16.51 0.68
N GLU A 397 -20.35 17.15 0.35
CA GLU A 397 -21.07 16.91 -0.91
C GLU A 397 -20.48 17.68 -2.10
N TYR A 398 -19.55 18.60 -1.91
CA TYR A 398 -19.07 19.47 -2.99
C TYR A 398 -17.80 18.95 -3.64
N LYS A 399 -17.80 18.86 -4.97
CA LYS A 399 -16.64 18.52 -5.78
C LYS A 399 -16.43 19.63 -6.81
N ASP A 400 -15.18 20.04 -7.02
CA ASP A 400 -14.76 21.03 -8.02
C ASP A 400 -15.69 22.27 -8.09
N SER A 401 -16.12 22.74 -6.93
CA SER A 401 -17.18 23.73 -6.77
C SER A 401 -16.65 25.12 -6.40
N LEU A 402 -17.45 26.13 -6.73
CA LEU A 402 -17.24 27.53 -6.41
C LEU A 402 -18.44 28.04 -5.58
N LEU A 403 -18.25 28.12 -4.27
CA LEU A 403 -19.32 28.42 -3.32
C LEU A 403 -19.27 29.86 -2.80
N PRO A 404 -20.41 30.56 -2.70
CA PRO A 404 -20.48 31.85 -2.02
C PRO A 404 -20.29 31.64 -0.52
N TRP A 405 -19.21 32.18 0.03
CA TRP A 405 -18.84 32.03 1.43
C TRP A 405 -18.24 33.32 1.97
N SER A 406 -18.92 33.92 2.96
CA SER A 406 -18.46 35.14 3.63
C SER A 406 -18.16 36.27 2.64
N SER A 407 -19.12 36.58 1.76
CA SER A 407 -19.11 37.66 0.75
C SER A 407 -18.23 37.47 -0.49
N THR A 408 -17.44 36.40 -0.59
CA THR A 408 -16.71 36.04 -1.81
C THR A 408 -17.06 34.62 -2.27
N VAL A 409 -16.62 34.25 -3.46
CA VAL A 409 -16.69 32.87 -3.95
C VAL A 409 -15.40 32.14 -3.60
N ARG A 410 -15.52 30.94 -3.03
CA ARG A 410 -14.38 30.12 -2.60
C ARG A 410 -14.40 28.75 -3.26
N ALA A 411 -13.21 28.31 -3.68
CA ALA A 411 -13.05 27.02 -4.32
C ALA A 411 -12.99 25.89 -3.30
N ILE A 412 -13.68 24.80 -3.59
CA ILE A 412 -13.66 23.57 -2.78
C ILE A 412 -13.84 22.35 -3.67
N SER A 413 -13.11 21.28 -3.34
CA SER A 413 -13.37 19.98 -3.93
C SER A 413 -13.18 18.90 -2.87
N VAL A 414 -14.14 17.98 -2.76
CA VAL A 414 -14.09 16.78 -1.94
C VAL A 414 -14.27 15.57 -2.85
N ALA A 415 -13.15 14.99 -3.27
CA ALA A 415 -13.11 13.70 -3.94
C ALA A 415 -13.06 12.55 -2.90
N ASP A 416 -13.09 11.31 -3.39
CA ASP A 416 -13.07 10.10 -2.56
C ASP A 416 -11.88 10.05 -1.58
N ARG A 417 -10.67 10.40 -2.05
CA ARG A 417 -9.43 10.32 -1.25
C ARG A 417 -8.65 11.62 -1.14
N GLN A 418 -9.15 12.71 -1.70
CA GLN A 418 -8.48 14.00 -1.60
C GLN A 418 -9.48 15.13 -1.54
N ALA A 419 -9.09 16.20 -0.86
CA ALA A 419 -9.88 17.40 -0.79
C ALA A 419 -8.99 18.63 -0.74
N TYR A 420 -9.49 19.73 -1.30
CA TYR A 420 -8.97 21.06 -1.01
C TYR A 420 -10.10 22.00 -0.60
N ILE A 421 -9.80 22.91 0.32
CA ILE A 421 -10.71 23.96 0.77
C ILE A 421 -9.95 25.28 0.72
N GLN A 422 -10.45 26.24 -0.06
CA GLN A 422 -9.88 27.59 -0.05
C GLN A 422 -10.26 28.30 1.26
N VAL A 423 -9.30 28.37 2.19
CA VAL A 423 -9.48 28.98 3.51
C VAL A 423 -9.26 30.50 3.48
N LYS A 424 -8.57 31.01 2.45
CA LYS A 424 -8.40 32.45 2.18
C LYS A 424 -8.50 32.75 0.68
N ASN A 425 -9.26 33.79 0.34
CA ASN A 425 -9.35 34.39 -0.99
C ASN A 425 -9.33 35.93 -0.84
N GLY A 426 -8.17 36.53 -1.06
CA GLY A 426 -7.95 37.96 -0.82
C GLY A 426 -8.22 38.31 0.64
N GLU A 427 -9.08 39.30 0.88
CA GLU A 427 -9.45 39.76 2.22
C GLU A 427 -10.42 38.82 2.96
N ALA A 428 -11.08 37.91 2.24
CA ALA A 428 -12.03 36.99 2.84
C ALA A 428 -11.33 35.70 3.29
N PHE A 429 -11.48 35.36 4.57
CA PHE A 429 -10.91 34.15 5.15
C PHE A 429 -11.78 33.57 6.27
N GLU A 430 -11.53 32.32 6.64
CA GLU A 430 -12.10 31.70 7.82
C GLU A 430 -10.99 30.95 8.58
N VAL A 431 -10.81 31.34 9.84
CA VAL A 431 -9.88 30.71 10.78
C VAL A 431 -10.65 29.85 11.77
N GLY A 432 -9.97 28.88 12.38
CA GLY A 432 -10.55 27.99 13.37
C GLY A 432 -10.19 26.54 13.10
N THR A 433 -11.04 25.63 13.57
CA THR A 433 -10.81 24.18 13.42
C THR A 433 -11.69 23.60 12.33
N TYR A 434 -11.07 23.08 11.29
CA TYR A 434 -11.71 22.19 10.32
C TYR A 434 -11.61 20.76 10.81
N PHE A 435 -12.63 19.95 10.51
CA PHE A 435 -12.59 18.52 10.75
C PHE A 435 -12.92 17.77 9.47
N ILE A 436 -11.98 16.97 8.99
CA ILE A 436 -12.17 16.11 7.83
C ILE A 436 -12.57 14.75 8.37
N GLU A 437 -13.81 14.35 8.13
CA GLU A 437 -14.31 13.02 8.51
C GLU A 437 -13.77 11.99 7.52
N VAL A 438 -13.11 10.96 8.05
CA VAL A 438 -12.53 9.88 7.25
C VAL A 438 -13.13 8.55 7.68
N GLU A 439 -13.58 7.79 6.69
CA GLU A 439 -13.90 6.38 6.84
C GLU A 439 -12.66 5.55 6.48
N TRP A 440 -12.16 4.80 7.45
CA TRP A 440 -10.97 3.96 7.30
C TRP A 440 -11.37 2.51 7.09
N SER A 441 -10.76 1.86 6.10
CA SER A 441 -10.84 0.41 5.93
C SER A 441 -9.84 -0.26 6.90
N PRO A 442 -10.30 -1.15 7.80
CA PRO A 442 -9.39 -1.90 8.65
C PRO A 442 -8.43 -2.76 7.84
N ILE A 443 -7.22 -2.94 8.36
CA ILE A 443 -6.25 -3.89 7.83
C ILE A 443 -6.37 -5.19 8.64
N GLN A 444 -6.52 -6.30 7.95
CA GLN A 444 -6.53 -7.65 8.47
C GLN A 444 -5.12 -8.23 8.41
N ILE A 445 -4.53 -8.49 9.57
CA ILE A 445 -3.26 -9.22 9.68
C ILE A 445 -3.57 -10.68 9.97
N ARG A 446 -3.18 -11.57 9.06
CA ARG A 446 -3.32 -13.02 9.19
C ARG A 446 -1.98 -13.63 9.56
N ALA A 447 -1.83 -14.08 10.81
CA ALA A 447 -0.63 -14.78 11.26
C ALA A 447 -0.80 -16.29 11.06
N VAL A 448 0.14 -16.91 10.36
CA VAL A 448 0.19 -18.36 10.12
C VAL A 448 1.51 -18.94 10.60
N ASP A 449 1.54 -20.22 10.95
CA ASP A 449 2.79 -20.95 11.20
C ASP A 449 3.49 -21.34 9.89
N ALA A 450 4.66 -21.95 9.99
CA ALA A 450 5.46 -22.38 8.83
C ALA A 450 4.78 -23.48 7.98
N ASP A 451 3.74 -24.13 8.51
CA ASP A 451 2.93 -25.13 7.80
C ASP A 451 1.67 -24.49 7.18
N GLY A 452 1.52 -23.16 7.26
CA GLY A 452 0.38 -22.39 6.75
C GLY A 452 -0.88 -22.45 7.62
N LYS A 453 -0.81 -23.01 8.83
CA LYS A 453 -1.97 -23.07 9.73
C LYS A 453 -2.12 -21.76 10.50
N PRO A 454 -3.36 -21.33 10.77
CA PRO A 454 -3.61 -20.13 11.56
C PRO A 454 -3.03 -20.13 12.97
N LEU A 455 -2.43 -19.02 13.39
CA LEU A 455 -2.00 -18.80 14.77
C LEU A 455 -3.08 -18.06 15.55
N ARG A 456 -3.84 -18.77 16.37
CA ARG A 456 -4.81 -18.19 17.31
C ARG A 456 -4.12 -17.59 18.54
N ASN A 457 -4.63 -16.48 19.08
CA ASN A 457 -4.12 -15.80 20.28
C ASN A 457 -2.67 -15.28 20.13
N ALA A 458 -2.23 -15.01 18.90
CA ALA A 458 -1.02 -14.25 18.64
C ALA A 458 -1.33 -12.76 18.80
N VAL A 459 -0.44 -12.02 19.45
CA VAL A 459 -0.55 -10.57 19.62
C VAL A 459 0.22 -9.90 18.49
N VAL A 460 -0.49 -9.20 17.62
CA VAL A 460 0.08 -8.40 16.55
C VAL A 460 0.19 -6.96 17.04
N ARG A 461 1.36 -6.34 16.86
CA ARG A 461 1.64 -4.95 17.23
C ARG A 461 2.14 -4.19 16.02
N LEU A 462 1.49 -3.08 15.71
CA LEU A 462 1.92 -2.12 14.69
C LEU A 462 2.56 -0.94 15.40
N LYS A 463 3.80 -0.62 15.02
CA LYS A 463 4.55 0.54 15.52
C LYS A 463 4.89 1.46 14.35
N GLY A 464 4.59 2.73 14.47
CA GLY A 464 4.82 3.72 13.42
C GLY A 464 4.41 5.11 13.93
N PRO A 465 3.71 5.92 13.10
CA PRO A 465 3.15 7.19 13.56
C PRO A 465 2.19 7.07 14.77
N ILE A 466 1.55 5.92 14.92
CA ILE A 466 0.77 5.52 16.10
C ILE A 466 1.10 4.06 16.46
N GLU A 467 0.77 3.66 17.67
CA GLU A 467 0.86 2.26 18.10
C GLU A 467 -0.54 1.63 18.14
N LEU A 468 -0.67 0.45 17.56
CA LEU A 468 -1.89 -0.35 17.56
C LEU A 468 -1.56 -1.80 17.94
N GLU A 469 -2.48 -2.48 18.61
CA GLU A 469 -2.35 -3.90 18.89
C GLU A 469 -3.68 -4.63 18.77
N GLY A 470 -3.61 -5.92 18.45
CA GLY A 470 -4.75 -6.81 18.33
C GLY A 470 -4.34 -8.25 18.54
N GLU A 471 -5.27 -9.07 19.02
CA GLU A 471 -5.09 -10.50 19.20
C GLU A 471 -5.78 -11.25 18.05
N THR A 472 -5.14 -12.30 17.54
CA THR A 472 -5.67 -13.09 16.43
C THR A 472 -6.75 -14.08 16.87
N ASN A 473 -7.79 -14.21 16.05
CA ASN A 473 -8.91 -15.13 16.25
C ASN A 473 -8.57 -16.58 15.83
N GLU A 474 -9.57 -17.46 15.73
CA GLU A 474 -9.39 -18.87 15.33
C GLU A 474 -8.83 -19.05 13.91
N ASP A 475 -9.11 -18.09 13.02
CA ASP A 475 -8.59 -18.04 11.64
C ASP A 475 -7.21 -17.36 11.55
N GLY A 476 -6.62 -17.00 12.70
CA GLY A 476 -5.31 -16.35 12.80
C GLY A 476 -5.35 -14.89 12.39
N ILE A 477 -6.54 -14.27 12.33
CA ILE A 477 -6.76 -12.92 11.83
C ILE A 477 -7.00 -11.95 12.99
N THR A 478 -6.40 -10.76 12.91
CA THR A 478 -6.77 -9.61 13.73
C THR A 478 -7.00 -8.38 12.84
N GLU A 479 -7.97 -7.56 13.18
CA GLU A 479 -8.30 -6.34 12.44
C GLU A 479 -7.77 -5.10 13.17
N LEU A 480 -7.01 -4.27 12.47
CA LEU A 480 -6.40 -3.05 13.01
C LEU A 480 -6.80 -1.85 12.16
N LEU A 481 -7.34 -0.83 12.83
CA LEU A 481 -7.74 0.42 12.18
C LEU A 481 -6.55 1.38 12.13
N VAL A 482 -5.82 1.39 11.01
CA VAL A 482 -4.72 2.34 10.78
C VAL A 482 -5.30 3.67 10.31
N TYR A 483 -5.25 4.71 11.16
CA TYR A 483 -5.84 6.03 10.86
C TYR A 483 -4.81 7.17 10.76
N HIS A 484 -3.52 6.87 10.92
CA HIS A 484 -2.43 7.81 10.68
C HIS A 484 -1.57 7.28 9.52
N PRO A 485 -1.57 7.91 8.34
CA PRO A 485 -0.73 7.46 7.22
C PRO A 485 0.77 7.49 7.57
N GLY A 486 1.52 6.51 7.10
CA GLY A 486 2.97 6.37 7.32
C GLY A 486 3.44 4.92 7.25
N VAL A 487 4.74 4.72 7.48
CA VAL A 487 5.36 3.40 7.54
C VAL A 487 5.10 2.74 8.90
N TYR A 488 4.79 1.44 8.89
CA TYR A 488 4.56 0.66 10.11
C TYR A 488 5.45 -0.57 10.18
N GLU A 489 6.07 -0.82 11.33
CA GLU A 489 6.68 -2.09 11.69
C GLU A 489 5.64 -2.98 12.38
N VAL A 490 5.43 -4.18 11.83
CA VAL A 490 4.49 -5.17 12.36
C VAL A 490 5.29 -6.23 13.09
N ASN A 491 4.97 -6.44 14.36
CA ASN A 491 5.57 -7.46 15.20
C ASN A 491 4.52 -8.46 15.65
N VAL A 492 4.77 -9.75 15.48
CA VAL A 492 3.90 -10.83 15.93
C VAL A 492 4.53 -11.54 17.11
N VAL A 493 3.82 -11.54 18.24
CA VAL A 493 4.23 -12.22 19.48
C VAL A 493 3.27 -13.38 19.75
N TYR A 494 3.81 -14.58 19.88
CA TYR A 494 3.04 -15.79 20.16
C TYR A 494 3.65 -16.53 21.36
N LYS A 495 2.83 -16.89 22.36
CA LYS A 495 3.27 -17.51 23.63
C LYS A 495 4.40 -16.71 24.35
N SER A 496 4.36 -15.39 24.23
CA SER A 496 5.38 -14.44 24.73
C SER A 496 6.74 -14.48 24.01
N VAL A 497 6.81 -15.07 22.81
CA VAL A 497 8.00 -15.11 21.96
C VAL A 497 7.72 -14.29 20.69
N HIS A 498 8.69 -13.51 20.24
CA HIS A 498 8.61 -12.82 18.95
C HIS A 498 8.80 -13.83 17.81
N VAL A 499 7.78 -13.99 16.98
CA VAL A 499 7.73 -15.05 15.96
C VAL A 499 7.70 -14.51 14.54
N GLY A 500 7.29 -13.25 14.32
CA GLY A 500 7.23 -12.64 13.00
C GLY A 500 7.47 -11.13 13.06
N GLU A 501 8.07 -10.60 12.00
CA GLU A 501 8.33 -9.17 11.81
C GLU A 501 8.29 -8.83 10.33
N ILE A 502 7.56 -7.76 9.98
CA ILE A 502 7.57 -7.17 8.63
C ILE A 502 7.48 -5.65 8.73
N LYS A 503 7.86 -4.94 7.66
CA LYS A 503 7.63 -3.49 7.52
C LYS A 503 6.65 -3.21 6.40
N LEU A 504 5.62 -2.44 6.71
CA LEU A 504 4.62 -1.95 5.77
C LEU A 504 5.01 -0.54 5.31
N PHE A 505 5.72 -0.47 4.18
CA PHE A 505 6.10 0.79 3.54
C PHE A 505 4.95 1.40 2.73
N THR A 506 4.18 0.57 2.03
CA THR A 506 2.96 0.98 1.34
C THR A 506 1.90 -0.09 1.58
N ILE A 507 0.70 0.33 2.00
CA ILE A 507 -0.42 -0.59 2.22
C ILE A 507 -1.17 -0.75 0.90
N THR A 508 -0.84 -1.83 0.19
CA THR A 508 -1.41 -2.14 -1.14
C THR A 508 -2.68 -2.99 -1.06
N ASN A 509 -2.88 -3.70 0.04
CA ASN A 509 -4.02 -4.56 0.32
C ASN A 509 -4.46 -4.43 1.78
N THR A 510 -5.74 -4.66 2.05
CA THR A 510 -6.28 -4.72 3.42
C THR A 510 -6.07 -6.08 4.06
N VAL A 511 -5.70 -7.13 3.33
CA VAL A 511 -5.35 -8.45 3.90
C VAL A 511 -3.84 -8.69 3.74
N ILE A 512 -3.15 -8.88 4.86
CA ILE A 512 -1.70 -9.08 4.93
C ILE A 512 -1.43 -10.37 5.71
N GLU A 513 -0.84 -11.34 5.03
CA GLU A 513 -0.46 -12.62 5.63
C GLU A 513 1.00 -12.59 6.10
N ILE A 514 1.26 -13.07 7.31
CA ILE A 514 2.59 -13.13 7.92
C ILE A 514 2.88 -14.57 8.30
N GLU A 515 3.84 -15.17 7.60
CA GLU A 515 4.43 -16.44 7.98
C GLU A 515 5.32 -16.25 9.22
N CYS A 516 4.96 -16.91 10.30
CA CYS A 516 5.64 -16.80 11.59
C CYS A 516 6.57 -18.00 11.80
N ARG A 517 7.69 -17.76 12.50
CA ARG A 517 8.64 -18.77 12.96
C ARG A 517 8.04 -19.61 14.09
N VAL A 518 7.02 -20.38 13.76
CA VAL A 518 6.27 -21.29 14.61
C VAL A 518 6.17 -22.61 13.86
N TYR A 519 6.43 -23.72 14.54
CA TYR A 519 6.68 -25.01 13.92
C TYR A 519 5.91 -26.14 14.59
N SER A 520 5.87 -27.29 13.93
CA SER A 520 5.37 -28.54 14.49
C SER A 520 6.53 -29.42 14.96
N LEU A 521 6.48 -29.91 16.20
CA LEU A 521 7.48 -30.82 16.77
C LEU A 521 6.84 -32.17 17.06
N GLU A 522 7.34 -33.24 16.47
CA GLU A 522 6.95 -34.61 16.83
C GLU A 522 8.07 -35.24 17.67
N ILE A 523 7.74 -35.73 18.86
CA ILE A 523 8.69 -36.35 19.78
C ILE A 523 8.36 -37.83 19.86
N GLU A 524 9.33 -38.67 19.52
CA GLU A 524 9.29 -40.12 19.66
C GLU A 524 10.18 -40.54 20.83
N THR A 525 9.62 -41.18 21.84
CA THR A 525 10.39 -41.72 22.97
C THR A 525 10.58 -43.22 22.81
N VAL A 526 11.83 -43.67 22.95
CA VAL A 526 12.17 -45.09 22.86
C VAL A 526 13.08 -45.53 23.99
N ASP A 527 13.06 -46.82 24.29
CA ASP A 527 14.04 -47.47 25.16
C ASP A 527 15.39 -47.69 24.44
N VAL A 528 16.37 -48.27 25.14
CA VAL A 528 17.72 -48.48 24.58
C VAL A 528 17.77 -49.49 23.44
N TRP A 529 16.69 -50.24 23.20
CA TRP A 529 16.55 -51.16 22.06
C TRP A 529 15.67 -50.61 20.95
N GLY A 530 15.19 -49.37 21.10
CA GLY A 530 14.33 -48.70 20.12
C GLY A 530 12.85 -49.06 20.23
N ASN A 531 12.40 -49.72 21.30
CA ASN A 531 10.97 -49.94 21.51
C ASN A 531 10.30 -48.66 22.00
N ALA A 532 9.11 -48.38 21.48
CA ALA A 532 8.33 -47.20 21.83
C ALA A 532 7.92 -47.17 23.31
N LEU A 533 8.06 -46.00 23.95
CA LEU A 533 7.70 -45.79 25.36
C LEU A 533 6.42 -44.96 25.49
N SER A 534 5.28 -45.64 25.66
CA SER A 534 3.97 -45.02 25.89
C SER A 534 3.82 -44.42 27.29
N GLY A 535 3.17 -43.26 27.41
CA GLY A 535 2.96 -42.57 28.69
C GLY A 535 4.21 -41.88 29.23
N THR A 536 5.15 -41.51 28.36
CA THR A 536 6.28 -40.65 28.75
C THR A 536 5.80 -39.22 28.86
N GLU A 537 5.87 -38.62 30.05
CA GLU A 537 5.57 -37.20 30.24
C GLU A 537 6.74 -36.36 29.70
N ILE A 538 6.43 -35.47 28.76
CA ILE A 538 7.38 -34.54 28.15
C ILE A 538 7.03 -33.12 28.60
N VAL A 539 8.02 -32.43 29.16
CA VAL A 539 7.93 -31.02 29.55
C VAL A 539 8.93 -30.22 28.71
N VAL A 540 8.44 -29.29 27.90
CA VAL A 540 9.27 -28.42 27.08
C VAL A 540 9.38 -27.04 27.74
N ARG A 541 10.60 -26.63 28.06
CA ARG A 541 10.91 -25.35 28.72
C ARG A 541 11.78 -24.48 27.82
N THR A 542 11.59 -23.17 27.87
CA THR A 542 12.58 -22.23 27.29
C THR A 542 13.88 -22.26 28.10
N LYS A 543 14.98 -21.77 27.54
CA LYS A 543 16.24 -21.53 28.29
C LYS A 543 16.09 -20.63 29.53
N ALA A 544 15.02 -19.84 29.60
CA ALA A 544 14.67 -19.04 30.77
C ALA A 544 13.86 -19.82 31.84
N GLY A 545 13.64 -21.12 31.65
CA GLY A 545 12.94 -22.02 32.58
C GLY A 545 11.41 -22.02 32.48
N LYS A 546 10.81 -21.25 31.56
CA LYS A 546 9.36 -21.17 31.38
C LYS A 546 8.85 -22.39 30.61
N THR A 547 7.91 -23.13 31.18
CA THR A 547 7.22 -24.23 30.47
C THR A 547 6.36 -23.68 29.33
N VAL A 548 6.59 -24.19 28.11
CA VAL A 548 5.85 -23.84 26.88
C VAL A 548 4.86 -24.92 26.49
N PHE A 549 5.14 -26.17 26.84
CA PHE A 549 4.29 -27.32 26.59
C PHE A 549 4.51 -28.42 27.65
N SER A 550 3.46 -29.20 27.94
CA SER A 550 3.53 -30.42 28.74
C SER A 550 2.51 -31.43 28.19
N GLY A 551 2.90 -32.70 28.05
CA GLY A 551 2.00 -33.75 27.57
C GLY A 551 2.63 -35.13 27.61
N GLU A 552 1.87 -36.17 27.27
CA GLU A 552 2.33 -37.56 27.32
C GLU A 552 2.39 -38.20 25.92
N THR A 553 3.34 -39.10 25.71
CA THR A 553 3.40 -39.92 24.49
C THR A 553 2.27 -40.94 24.43
N ASN A 554 1.76 -41.19 23.22
CA ASN A 554 0.71 -42.19 22.96
C ASN A 554 1.24 -43.63 22.97
N GLU A 555 0.38 -44.61 22.66
CA GLU A 555 0.74 -46.04 22.58
C GLU A 555 1.93 -46.35 21.65
N GLY A 556 2.15 -45.52 20.62
CA GLY A 556 3.29 -45.63 19.70
C GLY A 556 4.54 -44.88 20.15
N GLY A 557 4.57 -44.36 21.38
CA GLY A 557 5.68 -43.57 21.92
C GLY A 557 5.78 -42.17 21.29
N LEU A 558 4.72 -41.68 20.64
CA LEU A 558 4.71 -40.42 19.91
C LEU A 558 3.93 -39.33 20.64
N LEU A 559 4.47 -38.12 20.67
CA LEU A 559 3.82 -36.90 21.11
C LEU A 559 3.96 -35.85 20.00
N LYS A 560 2.83 -35.34 19.51
CA LYS A 560 2.82 -34.25 18.53
C LYS A 560 2.52 -32.92 19.23
N ILE A 561 3.44 -31.98 19.09
CA ILE A 561 3.32 -30.61 19.58
C ILE A 561 3.12 -29.72 18.38
N GLU A 562 1.90 -29.22 18.20
CA GLU A 562 1.61 -28.24 17.17
C GLU A 562 1.92 -26.82 17.68
N GLN A 563 2.43 -25.98 16.79
CA GLN A 563 2.63 -24.55 17.03
C GLN A 563 3.51 -24.24 18.25
N ILE A 564 4.75 -24.72 18.22
CA ILE A 564 5.80 -24.28 19.12
C ILE A 564 6.57 -23.11 18.48
N PRO A 565 6.79 -21.98 19.19
CA PRO A 565 7.64 -20.91 18.69
C PRO A 565 9.04 -21.43 18.32
N GLY A 566 9.71 -20.76 17.37
CA GLY A 566 11.10 -21.03 17.08
C GLY A 566 12.00 -20.59 18.22
N GLY A 567 13.01 -21.40 18.57
CA GLY A 567 13.94 -21.09 19.65
C GLY A 567 14.66 -22.29 20.22
N GLU A 568 15.40 -22.04 21.30
CA GLU A 568 16.12 -23.07 22.06
C GLU A 568 15.29 -23.54 23.26
N TYR A 569 15.19 -24.86 23.40
CA TYR A 569 14.38 -25.51 24.42
C TYR A 569 15.18 -26.54 25.20
N ASP A 570 14.84 -26.67 26.48
CA ASP A 570 15.19 -27.81 27.32
C ASP A 570 13.95 -28.71 27.41
N ILE A 571 14.13 -29.98 27.04
CA ILE A 571 13.07 -30.98 26.97
C ILE A 571 13.35 -32.01 28.06
N GLU A 572 12.50 -32.05 29.06
CA GLU A 572 12.56 -33.05 30.13
C GLU A 572 11.60 -34.19 29.78
N ALA A 573 12.10 -35.42 29.76
CA ALA A 573 11.31 -36.62 29.52
C ALA A 573 11.27 -37.49 30.79
N TYR A 574 10.06 -37.75 31.29
CA TYR A 574 9.78 -38.54 32.48
C TYR A 574 9.05 -39.81 32.09
N TYR A 575 9.76 -40.94 32.12
CA TYR A 575 9.17 -42.25 31.96
C TYR A 575 9.10 -42.96 33.31
N LYS A 576 7.94 -42.89 33.96
CA LYS A 576 7.70 -43.39 35.33
C LYS A 576 8.69 -42.77 36.33
N ARG A 577 9.73 -43.51 36.73
CA ARG A 577 10.76 -43.04 37.68
C ARG A 577 12.02 -42.50 37.02
N ILE A 578 12.15 -42.61 35.70
CA ILE A 578 13.35 -42.24 34.96
C ILE A 578 13.14 -40.86 34.35
N LYS A 579 14.05 -39.93 34.66
CA LYS A 579 14.12 -38.59 34.07
C LYS A 579 15.33 -38.52 33.14
N THR A 580 15.13 -38.00 31.93
CA THR A 580 16.21 -37.68 30.99
C THR A 580 15.99 -36.26 30.45
N ASP A 581 17.05 -35.47 30.41
CA ASP A 581 17.01 -34.08 29.92
C ASP A 581 17.71 -33.99 28.55
N PHE A 582 17.09 -33.24 27.64
CA PHE A 582 17.61 -32.96 26.30
C PHE A 582 17.59 -31.44 26.07
N SER A 583 18.46 -30.94 25.19
CA SER A 583 18.36 -29.58 24.68
C SER A 583 18.23 -29.64 23.17
N GLU A 584 17.29 -28.89 22.60
CA GLU A 584 17.05 -28.86 21.17
C GLU A 584 16.74 -27.44 20.68
N THR A 585 17.22 -27.12 19.49
CA THR A 585 16.90 -25.85 18.81
C THR A 585 15.88 -26.09 17.71
N VAL A 586 14.71 -25.44 17.78
CA VAL A 586 13.63 -25.61 16.81
C VAL A 586 13.60 -24.41 15.85
N TYR A 587 14.06 -24.63 14.62
CA TYR A 587 14.00 -23.66 13.51
C TYR A 587 13.26 -24.20 12.27
N SER A 588 12.68 -25.38 12.38
CA SER A 588 11.85 -26.01 11.35
C SER A 588 10.95 -27.04 12.01
N SER A 589 9.84 -27.38 11.36
CA SER A 589 9.05 -28.54 11.74
C SER A 589 9.92 -29.81 11.63
N LYS A 590 9.94 -30.64 12.68
CA LYS A 590 10.79 -31.84 12.71
C LYS A 590 10.30 -32.92 13.68
N ARG A 591 10.83 -34.12 13.49
CA ARG A 591 10.69 -35.25 14.41
C ARG A 591 11.97 -35.45 15.20
N LEU A 592 11.86 -35.51 16.52
CA LEU A 592 12.94 -35.84 17.45
C LEU A 592 12.75 -37.25 17.96
N LYS A 593 13.82 -38.04 17.98
CA LYS A 593 13.83 -39.35 18.62
C LYS A 593 14.65 -39.26 19.90
N LEU A 594 14.00 -39.42 21.05
CA LEU A 594 14.58 -39.36 22.37
C LEU A 594 14.77 -40.80 22.90
N GLU A 595 16.02 -41.23 22.98
CA GLU A 595 16.38 -42.51 23.61
C GLU A 595 16.50 -42.29 25.13
N LEU A 596 15.65 -42.94 25.91
CA LEU A 596 15.67 -42.89 27.38
C LEU A 596 16.52 -44.04 27.93
N ASP A 597 17.11 -43.83 29.12
CA ASP A 597 17.89 -44.86 29.83
C ASP A 597 16.97 -45.93 30.46
N VAL A 598 16.21 -46.63 29.62
CA VAL A 598 15.31 -47.72 29.96
C VAL A 598 15.82 -48.98 29.28
N VAL A 599 16.23 -49.96 30.08
CA VAL A 599 16.72 -51.26 29.64
C VAL A 599 15.72 -52.32 30.07
N PHE A 600 14.45 -52.28 29.70
CA PHE A 600 13.40 -53.24 30.08
C PHE A 600 12.61 -52.87 31.33
N GLU A 601 11.33 -53.19 31.23
CA GLU A 601 10.36 -53.07 32.30
C GLU A 601 10.11 -54.45 32.91
N ILE A 602 10.13 -54.55 34.24
CA ILE A 602 9.88 -55.82 34.92
C ILE A 602 8.41 -56.21 34.70
N PRO A 603 8.13 -57.37 34.05
CA PRO A 603 6.77 -57.83 33.83
C PRO A 603 5.99 -57.91 35.15
N PHE A 604 4.70 -57.56 35.11
CA PHE A 604 3.75 -57.56 36.25
C PHE A 604 3.98 -56.50 37.35
N LEU A 605 5.18 -55.92 37.48
CA LEU A 605 5.47 -54.86 38.46
C LEU A 605 5.49 -53.46 37.86
N GLY A 606 5.69 -53.36 36.54
CA GLY A 606 5.62 -52.09 35.83
C GLY A 606 6.80 -51.14 36.09
N ILE A 607 7.89 -51.63 36.68
CA ILE A 607 9.04 -50.82 37.10
C ILE A 607 10.12 -50.86 35.99
N PRO A 608 10.53 -49.71 35.43
CA PRO A 608 11.61 -49.66 34.44
C PRO A 608 12.99 -49.66 35.12
N LEU A 609 13.97 -50.36 34.54
CA LEU A 609 15.36 -50.42 35.02
C LEU A 609 16.29 -49.61 34.10
N SER A 610 17.26 -48.89 34.69
CA SER A 610 18.29 -48.16 33.93
C SER A 610 19.51 -49.02 33.60
N LYS A 611 20.43 -48.53 32.75
CA LYS A 611 21.71 -49.20 32.45
C LYS A 611 22.53 -49.50 33.71
N LEU A 612 22.53 -48.58 34.68
CA LEU A 612 23.29 -48.74 35.92
C LEU A 612 22.66 -49.79 36.85
N GLU A 613 21.33 -49.77 36.98
CA GLU A 613 20.60 -50.71 37.84
C GLU A 613 20.61 -52.14 37.27
N SER A 614 20.50 -52.28 35.94
CA SER A 614 20.60 -53.58 35.26
C SER A 614 21.99 -54.20 35.39
N ALA A 615 23.06 -53.39 35.41
CA ALA A 615 24.43 -53.85 35.69
C ALA A 615 24.58 -54.36 37.14
N VAL A 616 23.98 -53.70 38.13
CA VAL A 616 24.00 -54.15 39.54
C VAL A 616 23.14 -55.40 39.74
N ALA A 617 22.00 -55.50 39.05
CA ALA A 617 21.15 -56.68 39.05
C ALA A 617 21.84 -57.91 38.43
N THR A 618 22.60 -57.72 37.34
CA THR A 618 23.39 -58.80 36.72
C THR A 618 24.56 -59.23 37.59
N VAL A 619 25.27 -58.29 38.25
CA VAL A 619 26.34 -58.63 39.20
C VAL A 619 25.80 -59.40 40.42
N SER A 620 24.59 -59.07 40.90
CA SER A 620 23.96 -59.79 42.02
C SER A 620 23.38 -61.16 41.63
N THR A 621 22.87 -61.34 40.40
CA THR A 621 22.42 -62.67 39.91
C THR A 621 23.57 -63.60 39.51
N VAL A 622 24.68 -63.07 38.97
CA VAL A 622 25.92 -63.87 38.80
C VAL A 622 26.51 -64.27 40.17
N GLY A 623 26.37 -63.42 41.20
CA GLY A 623 26.70 -63.75 42.60
C GLY A 623 25.83 -64.86 43.21
N LEU A 624 24.53 -64.92 42.89
CA LEU A 624 23.61 -65.97 43.37
C LEU A 624 23.70 -67.28 42.56
N GLY A 625 24.13 -67.22 41.30
CA GLY A 625 24.41 -68.40 40.46
C GLY A 625 25.61 -69.23 40.94
N PHE A 626 26.62 -68.59 41.52
CA PHE A 626 27.75 -69.31 42.13
C PHE A 626 27.42 -69.93 43.50
N ALA A 627 26.50 -69.32 44.27
CA ALA A 627 26.06 -69.86 45.56
C ALA A 627 25.20 -71.13 45.40
N SER A 628 24.34 -71.20 44.38
CA SER A 628 23.49 -72.38 44.11
C SER A 628 24.28 -73.55 43.50
N PHE A 629 25.35 -73.28 42.73
CA PHE A 629 26.27 -74.31 42.22
C PHE A 629 27.18 -74.90 43.31
N LEU A 630 27.52 -74.13 44.37
CA LEU A 630 28.32 -74.63 45.50
C LEU A 630 27.51 -75.32 46.60
N VAL A 631 26.20 -75.09 46.72
CA VAL A 631 25.33 -75.76 47.70
C VAL A 631 24.80 -77.12 47.20
N SER A 632 24.70 -77.35 45.89
CA SER A 632 24.27 -78.64 45.33
C SER A 632 25.35 -79.75 45.35
N ARG A 633 26.60 -79.43 45.72
CA ARG A 633 27.70 -80.40 45.87
C ARG A 633 28.02 -80.81 47.31
N ARG A 634 27.34 -80.28 48.32
CA ARG A 634 27.58 -80.62 49.76
C ARG A 634 26.56 -81.55 50.40
N LYS A 635 25.60 -82.10 49.63
CA LYS A 635 24.52 -82.97 50.16
C LYS A 635 24.37 -84.29 49.40
N ARG A 636 25.48 -85.03 49.19
CA ARG A 636 25.46 -86.45 48.79
C ARG A 636 26.76 -87.15 49.22
N LYS A 637 26.65 -88.19 50.08
CA LYS A 637 27.65 -88.96 50.87
C LYS A 637 28.00 -88.29 52.22
N ARG A 638 27.79 -88.87 53.41
CA ARG A 638 27.56 -90.22 53.98
C ARG A 638 26.65 -90.04 55.22
N GLU A 639 25.76 -90.94 55.63
CA GLU A 639 25.92 -92.36 55.97
C GLU A 639 24.75 -93.25 55.52
N GLU A 640 25.13 -94.47 55.15
CA GLU A 640 24.32 -95.70 55.04
C GLU A 640 24.27 -96.40 56.41
N GLU A 641 23.20 -97.16 56.66
CA GLU A 641 23.18 -98.54 57.20
C GLU A 641 21.70 -98.93 57.38
N GLY A 642 21.19 -100.12 57.06
CA GLY A 642 21.67 -101.32 56.35
C GLY A 642 20.39 -101.98 55.78
N LEU A 643 20.32 -103.21 55.30
CA LEU A 643 21.16 -104.40 55.22
C LEU A 643 20.28 -105.37 54.38
N ILE A 644 20.85 -106.33 53.66
CA ILE A 644 20.44 -107.73 53.74
C ILE A 644 21.47 -108.54 52.96
N GLU A 645 21.82 -109.59 53.63
CA GLU A 645 22.94 -110.49 53.51
C GLU A 645 22.39 -111.87 53.13
N LEU A 646 23.31 -112.82 52.99
CA LEU A 646 23.09 -114.27 53.02
C LEU A 646 22.54 -114.83 51.71
N GLU A 647 23.10 -115.92 51.21
CA GLU A 647 22.97 -117.29 51.70
C GLU A 647 23.85 -118.18 50.78
N THR A 648 24.21 -119.45 50.98
CA THR A 648 23.86 -120.58 51.88
C THR A 648 24.77 -121.75 51.45
N PHE A 649 24.70 -122.90 52.13
CA PHE A 649 24.19 -124.13 51.48
C PHE A 649 23.84 -125.17 52.57
N GLU A 650 22.56 -125.27 52.91
CA GLU A 650 21.72 -126.47 52.80
C GLU A 650 20.25 -126.12 53.07
#